data_AF-A0A834G7U7-F1
#
_entry.id   AF-A0A834G7U7-F1
#
_cell.length_a   1.000
_cell.length_b   1.000
_cell.length_c   1.000
_cell.angle_alpha   90.00
_cell.angle_beta   90.00
_cell.angle_gamma   90.00
#
_symmetry.space_group_name_H-M   'P 1'
#
loop_
_entity.id
_entity.type
_entity.pdbx_description
1 polymer ?
#
loop_
_entity_poly.entity_id
_entity_poly.type
_entity_poly.pdbx_seq_one_letter_code
_entity_poly.pdbx_strand_id
1 'polypeptide(L)'
;MNHPGYVTHSSIQLQLMESHRAGNDVEERESNDEEEEGGREVKLFRILGHSMCLKRKREPQTLESRRNAVRSWGNQPLRTADPDIFSIMENEKIRQFKGIELIASENFVSRAVLEALGSHLTNKYSEGMPGARYYGGNQYIDEMETLCCNRALAAFGLDSDNWGVNVQPYSCTTANFAVFTGLLLPGERIMGLDTPCGGNTSHGYYTPNGRKVSGASIFFESFPYKVNPQSGYIDYDKLEERALDFRPKILICGGSSYPREWDYVRLRQVADKCGAVLMCDMAQISGLVAAKSIKFRGWRSHGRKVKSEIVAGGALQLIEIAVDIETNGREPLDCPRESCQGVSRSLVGERTESHGWPWVCNGEQSSLASKPLIALQFCSAGPRLKSYLFGLVSFCGTSFRIIPQGTTVTVWRFRGKSVMPLCHECVNPFYCCDIVTSTTHKSLRGPRGGIVFYRKGSKPKKIGILLNQGDGSDRYDFEDKINSAIFPALQGGPHNNHIAALAIALKQVATPEYKAYMQQVKKNAQALASALLRRHFRLVTGGTDNHLVLWDLRTLGLTGKSYEKVCELCHITLNKIAIFDDSGTITPGGVRIGTAAMTSRGCVEADFESMAEFLIRAAQITSTVQREHGKLAFLNGLHNNKDIVELRTRVENFATQFAMPGFDE
;
A
#
# COMPACT_ATOMS: atom_id res chain seq x y z
N MET A 1 -57.57 19.16 -21.92
CA MET A 1 -56.97 20.51 -21.88
C MET A 1 -55.61 20.40 -21.22
N ASN A 2 -54.57 20.67 -22.01
CA ASN A 2 -53.17 21.04 -21.72
C ASN A 2 -52.32 20.23 -20.73
N HIS A 3 -51.47 19.36 -21.31
CA HIS A 3 -50.12 19.02 -20.85
C HIS A 3 -49.11 20.16 -21.15
N PRO A 4 -48.10 20.40 -20.29
CA PRO A 4 -46.78 20.90 -20.69
C PRO A 4 -45.78 19.72 -20.62
N GLY A 5 -44.78 19.52 -21.49
CA GLY A 5 -44.12 20.35 -22.48
C GLY A 5 -42.66 19.87 -22.51
N TYR A 6 -42.35 18.96 -23.43
CA TYR A 6 -41.01 18.41 -23.66
C TYR A 6 -40.04 19.50 -24.15
N VAL A 7 -38.82 19.54 -23.62
CA VAL A 7 -37.70 20.30 -24.19
C VAL A 7 -36.57 19.33 -24.52
N THR A 8 -36.36 19.11 -25.81
CA THR A 8 -35.24 18.37 -26.38
C THR A 8 -34.10 19.33 -26.68
N HIS A 9 -32.91 19.09 -26.12
CA HIS A 9 -31.69 19.82 -26.48
C HIS A 9 -31.19 19.40 -27.87
N SER A 10 -31.05 20.37 -28.76
CA SER A 10 -30.49 20.24 -30.11
C SER A 10 -28.97 20.36 -30.11
N SER A 11 -28.37 19.57 -31.00
CA SER A 11 -26.95 19.40 -31.32
C SER A 11 -26.20 20.71 -31.59
N ILE A 12 -25.00 20.86 -31.02
CA ILE A 12 -24.04 21.93 -31.33
C ILE A 12 -23.19 21.50 -32.52
N GLN A 13 -23.29 22.21 -33.64
CA GLN A 13 -22.41 22.11 -34.80
C GLN A 13 -21.09 22.88 -34.54
N LEU A 14 -19.95 22.28 -34.88
CA LEU A 14 -18.65 22.96 -34.95
C LEU A 14 -18.63 23.95 -36.13
N GLN A 15 -18.49 25.25 -35.85
CA GLN A 15 -18.14 26.27 -36.84
C GLN A 15 -16.62 26.40 -36.94
N LEU A 16 -16.07 26.11 -38.13
CA LEU A 16 -14.72 26.50 -38.54
C LEU A 16 -14.67 28.03 -38.72
N MET A 17 -13.63 28.67 -38.17
CA MET A 17 -13.38 30.10 -38.34
C MET A 17 -12.95 30.43 -39.77
N GLU A 18 -13.71 31.28 -40.44
CA GLU A 18 -13.31 31.99 -41.65
C GLU A 18 -12.51 33.26 -41.29
N SER A 19 -11.40 33.46 -42.00
CA SER A 19 -10.42 34.54 -41.83
C SER A 19 -10.92 35.87 -42.42
N HIS A 20 -10.91 36.93 -41.61
CA HIS A 20 -11.17 38.30 -42.03
C HIS A 20 -9.96 38.93 -42.75
N ARG A 21 -10.23 39.63 -43.85
CA ARG A 21 -9.33 40.54 -44.58
C ARG A 21 -9.38 41.95 -43.99
N ALA A 22 -8.21 42.54 -43.77
CA ALA A 22 -7.85 43.97 -43.79
C ALA A 22 -6.30 43.99 -43.67
N GLY A 23 -5.47 44.79 -44.33
CA GLY A 23 -5.62 46.01 -45.13
C GLY A 23 -4.34 46.84 -44.89
N ASN A 24 -3.60 47.10 -45.97
CA ASN A 24 -2.57 48.14 -46.20
C ASN A 24 -1.12 47.99 -45.68
N ASP A 25 -0.22 47.99 -46.69
CA ASP A 25 0.99 48.79 -46.91
C ASP A 25 2.11 48.84 -45.86
N VAL A 26 3.35 48.48 -46.30
CA VAL A 26 4.52 49.39 -46.38
C VAL A 26 5.82 48.60 -46.70
N GLU A 27 6.48 49.09 -47.75
CA GLU A 27 7.92 49.10 -48.10
C GLU A 27 8.71 47.83 -48.48
N GLU A 28 9.09 47.86 -49.75
CA GLU A 28 10.22 47.20 -50.40
C GLU A 28 11.56 47.48 -49.68
N ARG A 29 12.31 46.41 -49.42
CA ARG A 29 13.78 46.45 -49.43
C ARG A 29 14.30 45.22 -50.16
N GLU A 30 14.76 45.45 -51.38
CA GLU A 30 15.66 44.56 -52.10
C GLU A 30 17.03 44.54 -51.41
N SER A 31 17.58 43.35 -51.24
CA SER A 31 19.03 43.16 -51.30
C SER A 31 19.28 41.82 -51.97
N ASN A 32 19.68 41.91 -53.24
CA ASN A 32 20.30 40.84 -54.00
C ASN A 32 21.56 40.38 -53.28
N ASP A 33 21.80 39.07 -53.27
CA ASP A 33 23.05 38.54 -53.79
C ASP A 33 22.81 37.09 -54.25
N GLU A 34 23.25 36.88 -55.49
CA GLU A 34 23.06 35.74 -56.36
C GLU A 34 24.00 34.60 -55.96
N GLU A 35 23.56 33.35 -56.15
CA GLU A 35 24.37 32.34 -56.83
C GLU A 35 23.49 31.19 -57.35
N GLU A 36 23.48 31.13 -58.69
CA GLU A 36 23.16 30.10 -59.67
C GLU A 36 23.21 28.61 -59.20
N GLU A 37 22.54 27.61 -59.78
CA GLU A 37 21.86 27.44 -61.06
C GLU A 37 21.01 26.17 -60.96
N GLY A 38 19.88 26.11 -61.66
CA GLY A 38 19.08 24.89 -61.74
C GLY A 38 17.71 25.09 -62.37
N GLY A 39 17.66 25.82 -63.49
CA GLY A 39 16.44 26.07 -64.23
C GLY A 39 15.74 24.76 -64.62
N ARG A 40 14.49 24.58 -64.19
CA ARG A 40 13.58 23.60 -64.77
C ARG A 40 12.17 24.17 -64.85
N GLU A 41 11.73 24.36 -66.10
CA GLU A 41 10.41 24.76 -66.57
C GLU A 41 9.25 24.24 -65.68
N VAL A 42 8.50 25.15 -65.06
CA VAL A 42 7.19 24.83 -64.48
C VAL A 42 6.17 24.87 -65.62
N LYS A 43 5.76 23.71 -66.14
CA LYS A 43 4.65 23.64 -67.11
C LYS A 43 3.33 24.04 -66.42
N LEU A 44 2.97 25.30 -66.58
CA LEU A 44 1.63 25.82 -66.32
C LEU A 44 0.70 25.36 -67.45
N PHE A 45 -0.46 24.82 -67.13
CA PHE A 45 -1.52 24.64 -68.12
C PHE A 45 -2.85 25.14 -67.57
N ARG A 46 -3.67 25.69 -68.47
CA ARG A 46 -4.99 26.23 -68.16
C ARG A 46 -6.08 25.24 -68.53
N ILE A 47 -6.95 24.93 -67.58
CA ILE A 47 -8.20 24.20 -67.82
C ILE A 47 -9.34 25.16 -67.44
N LEU A 48 -10.25 25.43 -68.38
CA LEU A 48 -11.40 26.33 -68.19
C LEU A 48 -11.02 27.73 -67.64
N GLY A 49 -9.88 28.27 -68.08
CA GLY A 49 -9.41 29.60 -67.66
C GLY A 49 -8.71 29.66 -66.29
N HIS A 50 -8.56 28.53 -65.59
CA HIS A 50 -7.84 28.46 -64.31
C HIS A 50 -6.44 27.89 -64.51
N SER A 51 -5.44 28.58 -63.96
CA SER A 51 -4.04 28.15 -64.01
C SER A 51 -3.80 27.01 -63.02
N MET A 52 -3.37 25.86 -63.52
CA MET A 52 -2.99 24.69 -62.74
C MET A 52 -1.47 24.54 -62.73
N CYS A 53 -0.89 24.27 -61.55
CA CYS A 53 0.50 23.85 -61.40
C CYS A 53 0.55 22.34 -61.11
N LEU A 54 1.36 21.59 -61.88
CA LEU A 54 1.64 20.19 -61.57
C LEU A 54 2.29 20.10 -60.18
N LYS A 55 1.62 19.43 -59.22
CA LYS A 55 2.30 18.99 -57.99
C LYS A 55 3.50 18.14 -58.40
N ARG A 56 4.71 18.58 -58.01
CA ARG A 56 5.98 17.85 -58.24
C ARG A 56 5.77 16.35 -58.00
N LYS A 57 6.20 15.52 -58.95
CA LYS A 57 6.38 14.08 -58.74
C LYS A 57 7.40 13.94 -57.60
N ARG A 58 6.98 13.49 -56.41
CA ARG A 58 7.93 13.19 -55.31
C ARG A 58 8.87 12.11 -55.85
N GLU A 59 10.17 12.39 -55.86
CA GLU A 59 11.16 11.35 -56.15
C GLU A 59 10.98 10.19 -55.15
N PRO A 60 11.14 8.93 -55.58
CA PRO A 60 11.02 7.80 -54.68
C PRO A 60 12.08 7.92 -53.58
N GLN A 61 11.66 8.14 -52.34
CA GLN A 61 12.61 8.16 -51.21
C GLN A 61 13.25 6.78 -51.06
N THR A 62 14.58 6.75 -50.99
CA THR A 62 15.32 5.51 -50.72
C THR A 62 14.89 4.93 -49.38
N LEU A 63 14.99 3.59 -49.23
CA LEU A 63 14.69 2.93 -47.94
C LEU A 63 15.55 3.54 -46.81
N GLU A 64 16.79 3.89 -47.10
CA GLU A 64 17.70 4.48 -46.12
C GLU A 64 17.28 5.90 -45.72
N SER A 65 16.85 6.73 -46.67
CA SER A 65 16.30 8.06 -46.39
C SER A 65 15.08 7.96 -45.45
N ARG A 66 14.18 7.00 -45.71
CA ARG A 66 13.01 6.77 -44.84
C ARG A 66 13.40 6.26 -43.45
N ARG A 67 14.38 5.36 -43.35
CA ARG A 67 14.91 4.88 -42.05
C ARG A 67 15.54 6.02 -41.25
N ASN A 68 16.34 6.85 -41.91
CA ASN A 68 16.98 7.99 -41.27
C ASN A 68 15.97 9.03 -40.83
N ALA A 69 14.91 9.27 -41.62
CA ALA A 69 13.80 10.12 -41.21
C ALA A 69 13.09 9.58 -39.96
N VAL A 70 12.88 8.26 -39.83
CA VAL A 70 12.28 7.69 -38.61
C VAL A 70 13.22 7.83 -37.41
N ARG A 71 14.50 7.48 -37.58
CA ARG A 71 15.51 7.61 -36.50
C ARG A 71 15.66 9.05 -36.04
N SER A 72 15.56 10.02 -36.96
CA SER A 72 15.78 11.43 -36.66
C SER A 72 14.74 12.03 -35.72
N TRP A 73 13.53 11.49 -35.64
CA TRP A 73 12.53 11.93 -34.64
C TRP A 73 12.29 10.88 -33.55
N GLY A 74 12.25 9.59 -33.89
CA GLY A 74 11.89 8.51 -32.97
C GLY A 74 12.96 8.14 -31.94
N ASN A 75 14.23 8.53 -32.17
CA ASN A 75 15.35 8.22 -31.27
C ASN A 75 15.98 9.48 -30.64
N GLN A 76 15.35 10.65 -30.76
CA GLN A 76 15.88 11.85 -30.12
C GLN A 76 15.79 11.73 -28.59
N PRO A 77 16.86 12.08 -27.85
CA PRO A 77 16.76 12.25 -26.40
C PRO A 77 15.75 13.34 -26.04
N LEU A 78 15.09 13.23 -24.89
CA LEU A 78 14.07 14.19 -24.44
C LEU A 78 14.59 15.64 -24.47
N ARG A 79 15.82 15.89 -24.03
CA ARG A 79 16.43 17.24 -24.02
C ARG A 79 16.43 17.91 -25.41
N THR A 80 16.54 17.12 -26.48
CA THR A 80 16.54 17.61 -27.86
C THR A 80 15.15 17.61 -28.46
N ALA A 81 14.36 16.57 -28.19
CA ALA A 81 13.00 16.42 -28.71
C ALA A 81 12.03 17.48 -28.15
N ASP A 82 12.16 17.79 -26.86
CA ASP A 82 11.32 18.74 -26.13
C ASP A 82 12.10 19.38 -24.96
N PRO A 83 12.84 20.48 -25.20
CA PRO A 83 13.63 21.15 -24.17
C PRO A 83 12.77 21.79 -23.08
N ASP A 84 11.52 22.14 -23.37
CA ASP A 84 10.60 22.76 -22.42
C ASP A 84 10.15 21.74 -21.36
N ILE A 85 9.70 20.56 -21.81
CA ILE A 85 9.36 19.45 -20.91
C ILE A 85 10.60 18.97 -20.14
N PHE A 86 11.76 18.89 -20.80
CA PHE A 86 13.01 18.56 -20.12
C PHE A 86 13.28 19.52 -18.95
N SER A 87 13.19 20.84 -19.17
CA SER A 87 13.39 21.87 -18.14
C SER A 87 12.43 21.72 -16.96
N ILE A 88 11.14 21.47 -17.24
CA ILE A 88 10.13 21.25 -16.19
C ILE A 88 10.46 20.00 -15.36
N MET A 89 10.89 18.91 -16.01
CA MET A 89 11.29 17.69 -15.32
C MET A 89 12.53 17.87 -14.44
N GLU A 90 13.53 18.64 -14.90
CA GLU A 90 14.69 18.96 -14.07
C GLU A 90 14.32 19.84 -12.87
N ASN A 91 13.40 20.79 -13.03
CA ASN A 91 12.89 21.59 -11.90
C ASN A 91 12.19 20.74 -10.83
N GLU A 92 11.39 19.74 -11.23
CA GLU A 92 10.76 18.82 -10.27
C GLU A 92 11.79 17.91 -9.57
N LYS A 93 12.84 17.46 -10.27
CA LYS A 93 13.96 16.72 -9.64
C LYS A 93 14.62 17.57 -8.55
N ILE A 94 14.92 18.84 -8.85
CA ILE A 94 15.51 19.77 -7.89
C ILE A 94 14.58 20.00 -6.70
N ARG A 95 13.27 20.16 -6.94
CA ARG A 95 12.27 20.33 -5.88
C ARG A 95 12.27 19.14 -4.91
N GLN A 96 12.24 17.90 -5.43
CA GLN A 96 12.29 16.69 -4.61
C GLN A 96 13.61 16.55 -3.85
N PHE A 97 14.73 16.90 -4.48
CA PHE A 97 16.05 16.82 -3.86
C PHE A 97 16.22 17.82 -2.70
N LYS A 98 15.76 19.05 -2.90
CA LYS A 98 15.90 20.14 -1.92
C LYS A 98 14.78 20.22 -0.88
N GLY A 99 13.69 19.50 -1.07
CA GLY A 99 12.52 19.53 -0.20
C GLY A 99 12.53 18.49 0.92
N ILE A 100 11.78 18.77 1.99
CA ILE A 100 11.37 17.77 2.98
C ILE A 100 9.98 17.24 2.59
N GLU A 101 9.94 16.04 2.03
CA GLU A 101 8.72 15.41 1.52
C GLU A 101 8.00 14.59 2.61
N LEU A 102 6.89 15.13 3.12
CA LEU A 102 6.12 14.57 4.23
C LEU A 102 4.69 14.19 3.86
N ILE A 103 4.33 14.19 2.57
CA ILE A 103 3.05 13.62 2.13
C ILE A 103 3.05 12.12 2.40
N ALA A 104 2.16 11.65 3.28
CA ALA A 104 2.14 10.25 3.72
C ALA A 104 1.86 9.20 2.63
N SER A 105 1.41 9.64 1.46
CA SER A 105 1.14 8.80 0.29
C SER A 105 2.22 8.87 -0.80
N GLU A 106 3.28 9.63 -0.59
CA GLU A 106 4.40 9.76 -1.52
C GLU A 106 5.59 8.91 -1.08
N ASN A 107 6.42 8.59 -2.07
CA ASN A 107 7.67 7.87 -1.89
C ASN A 107 8.55 8.03 -3.13
N PHE A 108 9.83 7.69 -3.01
CA PHE A 108 10.79 7.71 -4.12
C PHE A 108 11.05 6.28 -4.59
N VAL A 109 10.80 6.03 -5.87
CA VAL A 109 11.03 4.72 -6.49
C VAL A 109 12.51 4.51 -6.81
N SER A 110 12.92 3.25 -6.99
CA SER A 110 14.30 2.95 -7.42
C SER A 110 14.53 3.28 -8.90
N ARG A 111 15.79 3.51 -9.28
CA ARG A 111 16.19 3.72 -10.69
C ARG A 111 15.72 2.59 -11.61
N ALA A 112 15.82 1.33 -11.17
CA ALA A 112 15.34 0.17 -11.92
C ALA A 112 13.82 0.20 -12.20
N VAL A 113 13.02 0.75 -11.28
CA VAL A 113 11.57 0.95 -11.50
C VAL A 113 11.32 2.02 -12.56
N LEU A 114 12.09 3.12 -12.54
CA LEU A 114 11.99 4.20 -13.55
C LEU A 114 12.42 3.72 -14.94
N GLU A 115 13.51 2.96 -15.04
CA GLU A 115 13.99 2.38 -16.30
C GLU A 115 12.95 1.44 -16.93
N ALA A 116 12.29 0.60 -16.12
CA ALA A 116 11.22 -0.26 -16.61
C ALA A 116 9.97 0.54 -17.06
N LEU A 117 9.59 1.61 -16.34
CA LEU A 117 8.47 2.48 -16.72
C LEU A 117 8.69 3.17 -18.07
N GLY A 118 9.91 3.65 -18.34
CA GLY A 118 10.29 4.30 -19.60
C GLY A 118 10.67 3.35 -20.75
N SER A 119 10.31 2.06 -20.65
CA SER A 119 10.75 1.05 -21.60
C SER A 119 9.79 0.82 -22.77
N HIS A 120 10.28 0.11 -23.80
CA HIS A 120 9.54 -0.30 -24.99
C HIS A 120 8.31 -1.19 -24.72
N LEU A 121 8.14 -1.68 -23.48
CA LEU A 121 6.98 -2.48 -23.09
C LEU A 121 5.66 -1.70 -23.23
N THR A 122 5.70 -0.36 -23.22
CA THR A 122 4.53 0.48 -23.49
C THR A 122 3.92 0.26 -24.89
N ASN A 123 4.66 -0.35 -25.82
CA ASN A 123 4.22 -0.54 -27.20
C ASN A 123 3.30 -1.76 -27.38
N LYS A 124 3.28 -2.70 -26.43
CA LYS A 124 2.60 -3.98 -26.63
C LYS A 124 1.18 -3.96 -26.08
N TYR A 125 0.22 -4.29 -26.94
CA TYR A 125 -1.17 -4.55 -26.56
C TYR A 125 -1.35 -6.03 -26.12
N SER A 126 -1.89 -6.25 -24.93
CA SER A 126 -1.94 -7.58 -24.28
C SER A 126 -3.25 -7.84 -23.52
N GLU A 127 -4.37 -7.44 -24.11
CA GLU A 127 -5.70 -7.73 -23.54
C GLU A 127 -5.91 -9.22 -23.26
N GLY A 128 -6.60 -9.50 -22.16
CA GLY A 128 -6.77 -10.84 -21.58
C GLY A 128 -5.77 -11.14 -20.46
N MET A 129 -5.68 -12.42 -20.09
CA MET A 129 -4.75 -12.94 -19.07
C MET A 129 -3.61 -13.72 -19.72
N PRO A 130 -2.47 -13.94 -19.02
CA PRO A 130 -1.41 -14.82 -19.53
C PRO A 130 -1.95 -16.17 -20.01
N GLY A 131 -1.55 -16.60 -21.22
CA GLY A 131 -2.06 -17.83 -21.86
C GLY A 131 -3.44 -17.72 -22.51
N ALA A 132 -4.18 -16.63 -22.29
CA ALA A 132 -5.51 -16.37 -22.83
C ALA A 132 -5.64 -14.93 -23.36
N ARG A 133 -4.74 -14.56 -24.28
CA ARG A 133 -4.68 -13.23 -24.89
C ARG A 133 -5.54 -13.11 -26.14
N TYR A 134 -6.07 -11.92 -26.37
CA TYR A 134 -6.81 -11.58 -27.60
C TYR A 134 -5.90 -11.30 -28.80
N TYR A 135 -4.62 -11.03 -28.54
CA TYR A 135 -3.62 -10.67 -29.55
C TYR A 135 -2.41 -11.60 -29.48
N GLY A 136 -1.81 -11.88 -30.65
CA GLY A 136 -0.53 -12.60 -30.74
C GLY A 136 0.68 -11.78 -30.26
N GLY A 137 1.84 -12.43 -30.18
CA GLY A 137 3.12 -11.80 -29.86
C GLY A 137 3.34 -11.45 -28.38
N ASN A 138 2.60 -12.09 -27.46
CA ASN A 138 2.65 -11.80 -26.02
C ASN A 138 3.53 -12.76 -25.20
N GLN A 139 4.35 -13.61 -25.83
CA GLN A 139 5.13 -14.64 -25.13
C GLN A 139 5.94 -14.10 -23.92
N TYR A 140 6.61 -12.96 -24.09
CA TYR A 140 7.40 -12.34 -23.02
C TYR A 140 6.57 -11.47 -22.08
N ILE A 141 5.43 -10.96 -22.56
CA ILE A 141 4.49 -10.23 -21.70
C ILE A 141 3.84 -11.20 -20.71
N ASP A 142 3.48 -12.40 -21.15
CA ASP A 142 2.90 -13.46 -20.32
C ASP A 142 3.90 -13.95 -19.28
N GLU A 143 5.16 -14.17 -19.66
CA GLU A 143 6.24 -14.52 -18.72
C GLU A 143 6.40 -13.44 -17.63
N MET A 144 6.46 -12.17 -18.04
CA MET A 144 6.64 -11.03 -17.15
C MET A 144 5.45 -10.82 -16.21
N GLU A 145 4.21 -10.89 -16.71
CA GLU A 145 3.01 -10.73 -15.90
C GLU A 145 2.84 -11.89 -14.92
N THR A 146 3.11 -13.12 -15.35
CA THR A 146 3.11 -14.31 -14.48
C THR A 146 4.16 -14.16 -13.37
N LEU A 147 5.37 -13.70 -13.70
CA LEU A 147 6.41 -13.41 -12.72
C LEU A 147 5.98 -12.32 -11.73
N CYS A 148 5.30 -11.28 -12.20
CA CYS A 148 4.77 -10.21 -11.35
C CYS A 148 3.75 -10.77 -10.34
N CYS A 149 2.78 -11.56 -10.81
CA CYS A 149 1.79 -12.23 -9.95
C CYS A 149 2.45 -13.13 -8.90
N ASN A 150 3.41 -13.97 -9.31
CA ASN A 150 4.14 -14.85 -8.39
C ASN A 150 4.91 -14.07 -7.32
N ARG A 151 5.59 -12.99 -7.72
CA ARG A 151 6.28 -12.11 -6.76
C ARG A 151 5.32 -11.38 -5.83
N ALA A 152 4.12 -11.02 -6.31
CA ALA A 152 3.11 -10.39 -5.48
C ALA A 152 2.66 -11.34 -4.37
N LEU A 153 2.29 -12.58 -4.71
CA LEU A 153 1.91 -13.59 -3.71
C LEU A 153 3.05 -13.85 -2.73
N ALA A 154 4.28 -14.03 -3.22
CA ALA A 154 5.46 -14.28 -2.39
C ALA A 154 5.77 -13.12 -1.44
N ALA A 155 5.69 -11.87 -1.89
CA ALA A 155 5.96 -10.67 -1.09
C ALA A 155 5.04 -10.55 0.13
N PHE A 156 3.81 -11.07 0.05
CA PHE A 156 2.84 -11.08 1.14
C PHE A 156 2.75 -12.43 1.87
N GLY A 157 3.57 -13.42 1.49
CA GLY A 157 3.58 -14.75 2.08
C GLY A 157 2.28 -15.53 1.84
N LEU A 158 1.69 -15.37 0.66
CA LEU A 158 0.41 -15.98 0.29
C LEU A 158 0.62 -17.26 -0.49
N ASP A 159 -0.18 -18.27 -0.15
CA ASP A 159 -0.25 -19.54 -0.85
C ASP A 159 -1.14 -19.41 -2.10
N SER A 160 -0.63 -19.82 -3.26
CA SER A 160 -1.29 -19.67 -4.56
C SER A 160 -2.56 -20.52 -4.70
N ASP A 161 -2.69 -21.58 -3.91
CA ASP A 161 -3.90 -22.41 -3.90
C ASP A 161 -5.07 -21.70 -3.19
N ASN A 162 -4.75 -20.81 -2.25
CA ASN A 162 -5.70 -20.08 -1.42
C ASN A 162 -5.88 -18.61 -1.81
N TRP A 163 -4.96 -18.06 -2.61
CA TRP A 163 -4.97 -16.65 -3.03
C TRP A 163 -4.60 -16.50 -4.50
N GLY A 164 -5.40 -15.73 -5.21
CA GLY A 164 -5.06 -15.19 -6.52
C GLY A 164 -4.73 -13.71 -6.43
N VAL A 165 -4.17 -13.18 -7.52
CA VAL A 165 -3.83 -11.76 -7.65
C VAL A 165 -4.03 -11.28 -9.08
N ASN A 166 -4.53 -10.05 -9.23
CA ASN A 166 -4.55 -9.33 -10.49
C ASN A 166 -3.72 -8.04 -10.36
N VAL A 167 -2.76 -7.88 -11.26
CA VAL A 167 -1.76 -6.79 -11.27
C VAL A 167 -2.02 -5.73 -12.35
N GLN A 168 -3.12 -5.86 -13.10
CA GLN A 168 -3.47 -4.98 -14.22
C GLN A 168 -4.20 -3.67 -13.85
N PRO A 169 -4.79 -3.45 -12.64
CA PRO A 169 -5.48 -2.20 -12.36
C PRO A 169 -4.58 -0.97 -12.48
N TYR A 170 -5.04 0.05 -13.22
CA TYR A 170 -4.26 1.28 -13.43
C TYR A 170 -4.08 2.14 -12.16
N SER A 171 -4.90 1.93 -11.13
CA SER A 171 -4.81 2.59 -9.83
C SER A 171 -5.58 1.81 -8.77
N CYS A 172 -5.44 2.16 -7.49
CA CYS A 172 -6.30 1.55 -6.45
C CYS A 172 -7.77 1.98 -6.56
N THR A 173 -8.07 3.16 -7.10
CA THR A 173 -9.46 3.57 -7.32
C THR A 173 -10.12 2.66 -8.35
N THR A 174 -9.42 2.35 -9.45
CA THR A 174 -9.93 1.40 -10.46
C THR A 174 -9.92 -0.04 -9.94
N ALA A 175 -8.94 -0.42 -9.12
CA ALA A 175 -8.92 -1.71 -8.43
C ALA A 175 -10.15 -1.91 -7.52
N ASN A 176 -10.43 -0.93 -6.65
CA ASN A 176 -11.59 -0.96 -5.75
C ASN A 176 -12.89 -0.99 -6.55
N PHE A 177 -13.00 -0.14 -7.58
CA PHE A 177 -14.19 -0.10 -8.42
C PHE A 177 -14.42 -1.40 -9.19
N ALA A 178 -13.35 -2.06 -9.68
CA ALA A 178 -13.45 -3.37 -10.32
C ALA A 178 -13.92 -4.47 -9.36
N VAL A 179 -13.47 -4.45 -8.10
CA VAL A 179 -14.01 -5.35 -7.07
C VAL A 179 -15.52 -5.11 -6.88
N PHE A 180 -15.96 -3.85 -6.80
CA PHE A 180 -17.38 -3.56 -6.66
C PHE A 180 -18.16 -4.03 -7.88
N THR A 181 -17.72 -3.69 -9.10
CA THR A 181 -18.38 -4.10 -10.35
C THR A 181 -18.42 -5.62 -10.52
N GLY A 182 -17.39 -6.34 -10.10
CA GLY A 182 -17.35 -7.81 -10.22
C GLY A 182 -18.28 -8.53 -9.25
N LEU A 183 -18.58 -7.92 -8.09
CA LEU A 183 -19.31 -8.58 -7.01
C LEU A 183 -20.70 -8.02 -6.73
N LEU A 184 -20.97 -6.80 -7.20
CA LEU A 184 -22.18 -6.06 -6.89
C LEU A 184 -22.96 -5.71 -8.15
N LEU A 185 -24.27 -5.70 -8.02
CA LEU A 185 -25.15 -5.02 -8.95
C LEU A 185 -25.22 -3.51 -8.63
N PRO A 186 -25.51 -2.65 -9.61
CA PRO A 186 -25.76 -1.23 -9.35
C PRO A 186 -26.83 -1.02 -8.27
N GLY A 187 -26.58 -0.10 -7.35
CA GLY A 187 -27.45 0.18 -6.20
C GLY A 187 -27.30 -0.77 -5.01
N GLU A 188 -26.51 -1.84 -5.12
CA GLU A 188 -26.17 -2.65 -3.94
C GLU A 188 -25.27 -1.89 -2.97
N ARG A 189 -25.22 -2.39 -1.73
CA ARG A 189 -24.78 -1.62 -0.58
C ARG A 189 -23.30 -1.84 -0.24
N ILE A 190 -22.56 -0.76 -0.05
CA ILE A 190 -21.19 -0.76 0.45
C ILE A 190 -21.07 0.05 1.74
N MET A 191 -20.14 -0.33 2.61
CA MET A 191 -19.88 0.38 3.86
C MET A 191 -18.38 0.53 4.07
N GLY A 192 -17.88 1.77 4.08
CA GLY A 192 -16.48 2.11 4.33
C GLY A 192 -16.30 3.16 5.42
N LEU A 193 -15.06 3.43 5.81
CA LEU A 193 -14.76 4.51 6.75
C LEU A 193 -15.07 5.85 6.09
N ASP A 194 -15.74 6.75 6.81
CA ASP A 194 -16.04 8.10 6.32
C ASP A 194 -14.74 8.86 5.98
N THR A 195 -14.72 9.63 4.89
CA THR A 195 -13.51 10.32 4.42
C THR A 195 -12.93 11.30 5.45
N PRO A 196 -13.73 12.13 6.14
CA PRO A 196 -13.25 12.97 7.23
C PRO A 196 -12.78 12.19 8.46
N CYS A 197 -13.20 10.93 8.61
CA CYS A 197 -12.71 10.01 9.65
C CYS A 197 -11.40 9.29 9.25
N GLY A 198 -10.89 9.54 8.04
CA GLY A 198 -9.66 8.93 7.53
C GLY A 198 -9.86 7.90 6.42
N GLY A 199 -11.09 7.68 5.95
CA GLY A 199 -11.40 6.81 4.81
C GLY A 199 -10.80 7.30 3.49
N ASN A 200 -10.90 6.48 2.44
CA ASN A 200 -10.57 6.88 1.08
C ASN A 200 -11.82 7.30 0.31
N THR A 201 -11.69 8.23 -0.64
CA THR A 201 -12.82 8.66 -1.47
C THR A 201 -13.45 7.51 -2.25
N SER A 202 -12.66 6.53 -2.70
CA SER A 202 -13.16 5.35 -3.41
C SER A 202 -14.02 4.41 -2.55
N HIS A 203 -14.08 4.60 -1.23
CA HIS A 203 -14.89 3.80 -0.31
C HIS A 203 -16.36 4.30 -0.23
N GLY A 204 -16.82 5.01 -1.26
CA GLY A 204 -18.20 5.48 -1.35
C GLY A 204 -18.43 6.87 -0.75
N TYR A 205 -17.51 7.82 -0.95
CA TYR A 205 -17.64 9.16 -0.39
C TYR A 205 -18.76 9.99 -1.05
N TYR A 206 -19.57 10.63 -0.21
CA TYR A 206 -20.51 11.69 -0.56
C TYR A 206 -20.40 12.79 0.51
N THR A 207 -20.71 14.03 0.15
CA THR A 207 -20.61 15.15 1.09
C THR A 207 -21.79 15.15 2.09
N PRO A 208 -21.69 15.83 3.25
CA PRO A 208 -22.75 15.84 4.25
C PRO A 208 -24.14 16.29 3.76
N ASN A 209 -24.22 17.08 2.68
CA ASN A 209 -25.49 17.50 2.07
C ASN A 209 -26.09 16.46 1.10
N GLY A 210 -25.52 15.26 1.01
CA GLY A 210 -25.97 14.17 0.14
C GLY A 210 -25.38 14.17 -1.27
N ARG A 211 -24.58 15.19 -1.66
CA ARG A 211 -23.94 15.19 -2.98
C ARG A 211 -22.95 14.03 -3.11
N LYS A 212 -23.22 13.10 -4.03
CA LYS A 212 -22.35 11.98 -4.42
C LYS A 212 -21.09 12.52 -5.10
N VAL A 213 -19.91 12.05 -4.66
CA VAL A 213 -18.59 12.54 -5.14
C VAL A 213 -17.79 11.44 -5.82
N SER A 214 -17.68 10.28 -5.19
CA SER A 214 -16.94 9.15 -5.73
C SER A 214 -17.77 8.36 -6.74
N GLY A 215 -17.14 7.71 -7.73
CA GLY A 215 -17.83 6.75 -8.59
C GLY A 215 -18.55 5.67 -7.77
N ALA A 216 -17.92 5.18 -6.70
CA ALA A 216 -18.53 4.19 -5.81
C ALA A 216 -19.87 4.65 -5.21
N SER A 217 -19.98 5.90 -4.73
CA SER A 217 -21.26 6.42 -4.20
C SER A 217 -22.28 6.79 -5.28
N ILE A 218 -21.83 7.00 -6.53
CA ILE A 218 -22.71 7.21 -7.69
C ILE A 218 -23.41 5.90 -8.06
N PHE A 219 -22.64 4.83 -8.24
CA PHE A 219 -23.14 3.56 -8.76
C PHE A 219 -23.64 2.59 -7.69
N PHE A 220 -23.17 2.72 -6.44
CA PHE A 220 -23.54 1.87 -5.32
C PHE A 220 -24.08 2.71 -4.16
N GLU A 221 -24.91 2.10 -3.33
CA GLU A 221 -25.45 2.76 -2.15
C GLU A 221 -24.46 2.66 -0.99
N SER A 222 -23.94 3.80 -0.55
CA SER A 222 -22.89 3.87 0.47
C SER A 222 -23.45 4.38 1.79
N PHE A 223 -23.07 3.75 2.89
CA PHE A 223 -23.33 4.27 4.24
C PHE A 223 -22.09 4.11 5.12
N PRO A 224 -21.44 5.21 5.55
CA PRO A 224 -20.14 5.12 6.20
C PRO A 224 -20.22 4.82 7.70
N TYR A 225 -19.24 4.07 8.20
CA TYR A 225 -18.92 4.05 9.63
C TYR A 225 -17.88 5.13 9.96
N LYS A 226 -17.75 5.46 11.24
CA LYS A 226 -17.00 6.64 11.71
C LYS A 226 -16.05 6.29 12.85
N VAL A 227 -15.12 7.20 13.12
CA VAL A 227 -14.40 7.23 14.38
C VAL A 227 -15.27 7.83 15.48
N ASN A 228 -14.99 7.46 16.72
CA ASN A 228 -15.44 8.19 17.89
C ASN A 228 -14.73 9.56 17.89
N PRO A 229 -15.47 10.69 17.86
CA PRO A 229 -14.87 12.01 17.67
C PRO A 229 -13.97 12.46 18.83
N GLN A 230 -14.20 11.96 20.05
CA GLN A 230 -13.40 12.30 21.23
C GLN A 230 -12.06 11.55 21.24
N SER A 231 -12.06 10.25 20.93
CA SER A 231 -10.85 9.42 20.98
C SER A 231 -10.09 9.37 19.65
N GLY A 232 -10.78 9.57 18.53
CA GLY A 232 -10.27 9.39 17.17
C GLY A 232 -10.14 7.93 16.72
N TYR A 233 -10.53 6.95 17.54
CA TYR A 233 -10.52 5.53 17.18
C TYR A 233 -11.81 5.13 16.48
N ILE A 234 -11.77 4.12 15.61
CA ILE A 234 -12.97 3.58 14.97
C ILE A 234 -13.95 3.10 16.05
N ASP A 235 -15.22 3.52 15.94
CA ASP A 235 -16.28 3.09 16.84
C ASP A 235 -16.85 1.75 16.32
N TYR A 236 -16.19 0.65 16.69
CA TYR A 236 -16.53 -0.69 16.19
C TYR A 236 -17.93 -1.17 16.62
N ASP A 237 -18.45 -0.68 17.74
CA ASP A 237 -19.78 -1.05 18.22
C ASP A 237 -20.87 -0.38 17.39
N LYS A 238 -20.73 0.93 17.11
CA LYS A 238 -21.62 1.62 16.15
C LYS A 238 -21.45 1.11 14.72
N LEU A 239 -20.24 0.68 14.34
CA LEU A 239 -20.02 0.01 13.06
C LEU A 239 -20.86 -1.26 12.98
N GLU A 240 -20.86 -2.10 14.03
CA GLU A 240 -21.67 -3.33 14.04
C GLU A 240 -23.16 -3.01 13.95
N GLU A 241 -23.67 -2.12 14.81
CA GLU A 241 -25.08 -1.70 14.82
C GLU A 241 -25.52 -1.26 13.41
N ARG A 242 -24.78 -0.33 12.81
CA ARG A 242 -25.08 0.18 11.46
C ARG A 242 -24.98 -0.90 10.39
N ALA A 243 -24.02 -1.81 10.48
CA ALA A 243 -23.87 -2.87 9.49
C ALA A 243 -25.03 -3.87 9.54
N LEU A 244 -25.57 -4.15 10.73
CA LEU A 244 -26.73 -5.04 10.88
C LEU A 244 -28.02 -4.42 10.34
N ASP A 245 -28.19 -3.11 10.48
CA ASP A 245 -29.34 -2.38 9.93
C ASP A 245 -29.21 -2.13 8.42
N PHE A 246 -28.05 -1.62 7.98
CA PHE A 246 -27.81 -1.27 6.60
C PHE A 246 -27.56 -2.49 5.70
N ARG A 247 -27.09 -3.62 6.24
CA ARG A 247 -26.81 -4.86 5.49
C ARG A 247 -25.94 -4.61 4.25
N PRO A 248 -24.70 -4.11 4.41
CA PRO A 248 -23.79 -3.95 3.28
C PRO A 248 -23.45 -5.32 2.67
N LYS A 249 -23.27 -5.36 1.35
CA LYS A 249 -22.74 -6.52 0.63
C LYS A 249 -21.22 -6.58 0.72
N ILE A 250 -20.57 -5.42 0.76
CA ILE A 250 -19.14 -5.28 1.00
C ILE A 250 -18.91 -4.35 2.20
N LEU A 251 -18.25 -4.86 3.23
CA LEU A 251 -17.69 -4.08 4.32
C LEU A 251 -16.21 -3.81 4.01
N ILE A 252 -15.85 -2.53 3.92
CA ILE A 252 -14.53 -2.07 3.53
C ILE A 252 -13.78 -1.61 4.78
N CYS A 253 -12.58 -2.12 5.01
CA CYS A 253 -11.61 -1.59 5.97
C CYS A 253 -10.36 -1.09 5.25
N GLY A 254 -9.54 -0.31 5.95
CA GLY A 254 -8.45 0.44 5.32
C GLY A 254 -8.81 1.91 5.10
N GLY A 255 -7.80 2.77 5.03
CA GLY A 255 -8.01 4.21 5.02
C GLY A 255 -6.78 5.00 4.56
N SER A 256 -7.00 6.27 4.27
CA SER A 256 -5.97 7.20 3.79
C SER A 256 -5.29 7.96 4.93
N SER A 257 -6.02 8.21 6.03
CA SER A 257 -5.60 9.10 7.11
C SER A 257 -6.09 8.57 8.46
N TYR A 258 -5.71 7.33 8.80
CA TYR A 258 -5.97 6.72 10.10
C TYR A 258 -4.63 6.30 10.73
N PRO A 259 -4.21 6.89 11.88
CA PRO A 259 -2.86 6.70 12.43
C PRO A 259 -2.73 5.42 13.27
N ARG A 260 -3.74 4.55 13.29
CA ARG A 260 -3.80 3.35 14.14
C ARG A 260 -3.93 2.08 13.31
N GLU A 261 -3.63 0.96 13.95
CA GLU A 261 -3.86 -0.38 13.39
C GLU A 261 -5.38 -0.70 13.38
N TRP A 262 -5.77 -1.63 12.50
CA TRP A 262 -7.16 -2.05 12.32
C TRP A 262 -7.45 -3.34 13.09
N ASP A 263 -8.61 -3.45 13.72
CA ASP A 263 -9.08 -4.70 14.31
C ASP A 263 -9.78 -5.55 13.26
N TYR A 264 -8.99 -6.27 12.47
CA TYR A 264 -9.49 -7.12 11.39
C TYR A 264 -10.37 -8.27 11.89
N VAL A 265 -10.13 -8.76 13.11
CA VAL A 265 -10.93 -9.84 13.72
C VAL A 265 -12.33 -9.32 14.02
N ARG A 266 -12.43 -8.13 14.64
CA ARG A 266 -13.71 -7.48 14.91
C ARG A 266 -14.49 -7.21 13.62
N LEU A 267 -13.81 -6.73 12.57
CA LEU A 267 -14.43 -6.49 11.27
C LEU A 267 -14.92 -7.78 10.60
N ARG A 268 -14.16 -8.87 10.67
CA ARG A 268 -14.59 -10.19 10.17
C ARG A 268 -15.84 -10.67 10.88
N GLN A 269 -15.90 -10.55 12.21
CA GLN A 269 -17.09 -10.91 12.98
C GLN A 269 -18.32 -10.12 12.54
N VAL A 270 -18.19 -8.81 12.30
CA VAL A 270 -19.30 -7.99 11.80
C VAL A 270 -19.71 -8.42 10.39
N ALA A 271 -18.75 -8.58 9.48
CA ALA A 271 -19.00 -9.03 8.11
C ALA A 271 -19.72 -10.40 8.09
N ASP A 272 -19.35 -11.33 8.97
CA ASP A 272 -20.03 -12.62 9.10
C ASP A 272 -21.48 -12.47 9.57
N LYS A 273 -21.73 -11.62 10.57
CA LYS A 273 -23.08 -11.40 11.11
C LYS A 273 -24.03 -10.76 10.09
N CYS A 274 -23.54 -9.83 9.26
CA CYS A 274 -24.37 -9.20 8.23
C CYS A 274 -24.36 -9.94 6.88
N GLY A 275 -23.46 -10.91 6.69
CA GLY A 275 -23.32 -11.66 5.45
C GLY A 275 -22.50 -10.95 4.37
N ALA A 276 -21.66 -9.98 4.74
CA ALA A 276 -20.85 -9.19 3.82
C ALA A 276 -19.52 -9.87 3.44
N VAL A 277 -19.03 -9.55 2.25
CA VAL A 277 -17.62 -9.70 1.89
C VAL A 277 -16.80 -8.68 2.67
N LEU A 278 -15.72 -9.13 3.31
CA LEU A 278 -14.78 -8.22 3.97
C LEU A 278 -13.63 -7.89 3.00
N MET A 279 -13.54 -6.61 2.63
CA MET A 279 -12.50 -6.09 1.75
C MET A 279 -11.56 -5.17 2.53
N CYS A 280 -10.25 -5.37 2.42
CA CYS A 280 -9.25 -4.42 2.95
C CYS A 280 -8.57 -3.65 1.83
N ASP A 281 -8.64 -2.32 1.88
CA ASP A 281 -7.77 -1.44 1.11
C ASP A 281 -6.51 -1.10 1.93
N MET A 282 -5.43 -1.83 1.69
CA MET A 282 -4.16 -1.65 2.40
C MET A 282 -3.24 -0.61 1.73
N ALA A 283 -3.74 0.23 0.82
CA ALA A 283 -2.93 1.09 -0.03
C ALA A 283 -1.86 1.92 0.70
N GLN A 284 -2.17 2.41 1.90
CA GLN A 284 -1.24 3.19 2.71
C GLN A 284 -0.20 2.34 3.45
N ILE A 285 -0.54 1.11 3.81
CA ILE A 285 0.25 0.26 4.72
C ILE A 285 0.80 -1.01 4.06
N SER A 286 0.64 -1.18 2.74
CA SER A 286 1.04 -2.39 2.02
C SER A 286 2.52 -2.75 2.21
N GLY A 287 3.41 -1.76 2.25
CA GLY A 287 4.82 -2.01 2.59
C GLY A 287 5.03 -2.52 4.01
N LEU A 288 4.30 -1.98 4.99
CA LEU A 288 4.35 -2.43 6.39
C LEU A 288 3.82 -3.85 6.56
N VAL A 289 2.76 -4.20 5.81
CA VAL A 289 2.18 -5.55 5.77
C VAL A 289 3.18 -6.53 5.15
N ALA A 290 3.75 -6.21 3.99
CA ALA A 290 4.73 -7.07 3.31
C ALA A 290 5.98 -7.31 4.16
N ALA A 291 6.50 -6.28 4.82
CA ALA A 291 7.65 -6.37 5.71
C ALA A 291 7.37 -7.16 7.02
N LYS A 292 6.12 -7.51 7.30
CA LYS A 292 5.68 -8.10 8.58
C LYS A 292 6.10 -7.24 9.78
N SER A 293 6.15 -5.92 9.57
CA SER A 293 6.61 -4.93 10.56
C SER A 293 5.49 -4.41 11.46
N ILE A 294 4.26 -4.86 11.23
CA ILE A 294 3.14 -4.67 12.13
C ILE A 294 3.26 -5.78 13.20
N LYS A 295 3.36 -5.41 14.48
CA LYS A 295 3.75 -6.34 15.55
C LYS A 295 2.61 -7.31 15.83
N PHE A 296 2.94 -8.60 15.92
CA PHE A 296 2.18 -9.55 16.71
C PHE A 296 2.25 -9.09 18.17
N ARG A 297 1.18 -8.49 18.71
CA ARG A 297 1.15 -8.15 20.14
C ARG A 297 0.91 -9.42 20.94
N GLY A 298 1.96 -10.20 21.15
CA GLY A 298 1.96 -11.26 22.16
C GLY A 298 1.45 -10.70 23.49
N TRP A 299 0.39 -11.32 24.01
CA TRP A 299 -0.26 -11.06 25.29
C TRP A 299 0.71 -10.49 26.35
N ARG A 300 0.57 -9.19 26.69
CA ARG A 300 1.01 -8.67 28.00
C ARG A 300 -0.22 -8.61 28.89
N SER A 301 -0.34 -9.56 29.80
CA SER A 301 -1.34 -9.52 30.86
C SER A 301 -1.06 -8.29 31.72
N HIS A 302 -1.78 -7.20 31.45
CA HIS A 302 -2.01 -6.22 32.51
C HIS A 302 -2.83 -6.95 33.56
N GLY A 303 -2.19 -7.27 34.68
CA GLY A 303 -2.79 -8.01 35.79
C GLY A 303 -4.05 -7.31 36.29
N ARG A 304 -5.21 -7.68 35.72
CA ARG A 304 -6.47 -7.63 36.45
C ARG A 304 -6.46 -8.85 37.35
N LYS A 305 -6.21 -8.62 38.64
CA LYS A 305 -6.53 -9.58 39.70
C LYS A 305 -8.02 -9.89 39.60
N VAL A 306 -8.37 -10.99 38.96
CA VAL A 306 -9.70 -11.58 39.09
C VAL A 306 -9.71 -12.28 40.44
N LYS A 307 -10.31 -11.65 41.44
CA LYS A 307 -10.67 -12.34 42.68
C LYS A 307 -11.81 -13.29 42.36
N SER A 308 -11.52 -14.58 42.24
CA SER A 308 -12.51 -15.62 42.42
C SER A 308 -12.46 -16.07 43.88
N GLU A 309 -13.48 -15.73 44.66
CA GLU A 309 -13.69 -16.33 45.97
C GLU A 309 -14.02 -17.81 45.79
N ILE A 310 -13.11 -18.68 46.22
CA ILE A 310 -13.42 -20.08 46.48
C ILE A 310 -13.67 -20.16 47.97
N VAL A 311 -14.94 -20.34 48.36
CA VAL A 311 -15.30 -20.71 49.73
C VAL A 311 -14.74 -22.10 49.98
N ALA A 312 -13.69 -22.19 50.79
CA ALA A 312 -13.18 -23.45 51.30
C ALA A 312 -13.62 -23.60 52.76
N GLY A 313 -14.35 -24.68 53.04
CA GLY A 313 -14.33 -25.24 54.39
C GLY A 313 -12.93 -25.82 54.64
N GLY A 314 -12.19 -25.20 55.56
CA GLY A 314 -11.02 -25.77 56.22
C GLY A 314 -9.66 -25.44 55.60
N ALA A 315 -8.86 -24.70 56.39
CA ALA A 315 -7.41 -24.50 56.32
C ALA A 315 -6.81 -23.81 55.08
N LEU A 316 -6.41 -22.55 55.26
CA LEU A 316 -5.55 -21.80 54.33
C LEU A 316 -4.12 -22.39 54.31
N GLN A 317 -3.66 -22.77 53.12
CA GLN A 317 -2.24 -22.78 52.78
C GLN A 317 -2.06 -21.95 51.50
N LEU A 318 -1.37 -20.81 51.63
CA LEU A 318 -0.97 -19.97 50.50
C LEU A 318 0.15 -20.68 49.73
N ILE A 319 -0.13 -21.08 48.49
CA ILE A 319 0.90 -21.51 47.54
C ILE A 319 0.93 -20.45 46.44
N GLU A 320 1.95 -19.58 46.45
CA GLU A 320 2.30 -18.74 45.31
C GLU A 320 3.01 -19.60 44.26
N ILE A 321 2.43 -19.71 43.07
CA ILE A 321 3.11 -20.28 41.89
C ILE A 321 3.36 -19.13 40.92
N ALA A 322 4.61 -18.66 40.87
CA ALA A 322 5.11 -17.81 39.81
C ALA A 322 5.44 -18.69 38.59
N VAL A 323 4.88 -18.36 37.42
CA VAL A 323 5.24 -19.00 36.15
C VAL A 323 6.06 -17.98 35.36
N ASP A 324 7.39 -18.14 35.38
CA ASP A 324 8.29 -17.40 34.49
C ASP A 324 8.32 -18.10 33.12
N ILE A 325 7.98 -17.34 32.08
CA ILE A 325 8.17 -17.74 30.68
C ILE A 325 9.37 -16.95 30.16
N GLU A 326 10.58 -17.52 30.30
CA GLU A 326 11.76 -17.00 29.61
C GLU A 326 11.69 -17.37 28.13
N THR A 327 11.47 -16.37 27.27
CA THR A 327 11.72 -16.49 25.83
C THR A 327 13.22 -16.30 25.58
N ASN A 328 13.99 -17.38 25.52
CA ASN A 328 15.40 -17.31 25.12
C ASN A 328 15.51 -17.06 23.61
N GLY A 329 15.59 -15.78 23.24
CA GLY A 329 16.30 -15.34 22.05
C GLY A 329 17.77 -15.14 22.39
N ARG A 330 18.64 -15.99 21.85
CA ARG A 330 20.08 -15.68 21.73
C ARG A 330 20.53 -16.02 20.32
N GLU A 331 20.89 -14.99 19.57
CA GLU A 331 21.82 -15.10 18.46
C GLU A 331 23.22 -15.42 19.02
N PRO A 332 24.08 -16.14 18.29
CA PRO A 332 25.41 -16.49 18.77
C PRO A 332 26.32 -15.25 18.77
N LEU A 333 26.85 -14.92 19.96
CA LEU A 333 27.94 -13.96 20.13
C LEU A 333 29.26 -14.61 19.70
N ASP A 334 29.91 -14.04 18.69
CA ASP A 334 31.32 -14.25 18.41
C ASP A 334 32.17 -13.63 19.54
N CYS A 335 33.11 -14.42 20.05
CA CYS A 335 34.13 -14.00 21.02
C CYS A 335 35.51 -14.14 20.34
N PRO A 336 36.45 -13.18 20.53
CA PRO A 336 37.65 -13.07 19.70
C PRO A 336 38.70 -14.12 20.06
N ARG A 337 39.33 -14.71 19.03
CA ARG A 337 40.51 -15.58 19.17
C ARG A 337 41.79 -14.78 19.00
N GLU A 338 42.46 -14.47 20.11
CA GLU A 338 43.92 -14.35 20.16
C GLU A 338 44.45 -15.19 21.33
N SER A 339 45.65 -15.75 21.12
CA SER A 339 46.47 -16.54 22.06
C SER A 339 46.04 -17.99 22.34
N CYS A 340 46.66 -18.94 21.64
CA CYS A 340 47.66 -19.85 22.24
C CYS A 340 48.11 -20.91 21.23
N GLN A 341 49.42 -20.95 21.03
CA GLN A 341 50.19 -21.88 20.21
C GLN A 341 50.27 -23.27 20.85
N GLY A 342 50.51 -24.31 20.04
CA GLY A 342 51.40 -25.40 20.43
C GLY A 342 50.91 -26.84 20.20
N VAL A 343 51.74 -27.59 19.46
CA VAL A 343 51.99 -29.05 19.51
C VAL A 343 51.21 -29.98 18.55
N SER A 344 51.71 -30.02 17.30
CA SER A 344 52.27 -31.15 16.52
C SER A 344 51.67 -32.58 16.47
N ARG A 345 51.77 -33.14 15.24
CA ARG A 345 51.97 -34.56 14.80
C ARG A 345 50.72 -35.46 14.68
N SER A 346 50.25 -35.77 13.46
CA SER A 346 50.70 -36.77 12.45
C SER A 346 50.19 -38.19 12.69
N LEU A 347 49.38 -38.75 11.77
CA LEU A 347 49.51 -40.11 11.24
C LEU A 347 48.50 -40.38 10.10
N VAL A 348 48.98 -41.20 9.16
CA VAL A 348 48.49 -41.56 7.82
C VAL A 348 48.08 -43.04 7.83
N GLY A 349 47.16 -43.44 6.94
CA GLY A 349 46.90 -44.85 6.53
C GLY A 349 45.83 -45.57 7.38
N GLU A 350 44.97 -46.48 6.89
CA GLU A 350 44.94 -47.33 5.70
C GLU A 350 43.51 -47.90 5.49
N ARG A 351 43.24 -48.43 4.29
CA ARG A 351 42.02 -49.18 3.89
C ARG A 351 42.10 -50.66 4.28
N THR A 352 40.94 -51.31 4.47
CA THR A 352 40.53 -52.68 4.03
C THR A 352 39.08 -52.91 4.53
N GLU A 353 38.03 -53.08 3.69
CA GLU A 353 37.44 -54.32 3.13
C GLU A 353 37.22 -55.46 4.16
N SER A 354 36.12 -56.24 4.26
CA SER A 354 34.83 -56.42 3.55
C SER A 354 33.95 -57.46 4.33
N HIS A 355 32.75 -57.77 3.80
CA HIS A 355 31.74 -58.84 4.15
C HIS A 355 30.53 -58.41 5.00
N GLY A 356 29.25 -58.61 4.64
CA GLY A 356 28.61 -59.28 3.50
C GLY A 356 27.10 -58.95 3.41
N TRP A 357 26.51 -59.12 2.22
CA TRP A 357 25.09 -58.91 1.81
C TRP A 357 24.32 -60.26 1.81
N PRO A 358 23.05 -60.42 1.33
CA PRO A 358 21.90 -59.52 1.08
C PRO A 358 20.54 -60.10 1.63
N TRP A 359 19.40 -59.41 1.45
CA TRP A 359 18.15 -59.93 0.84
C TRP A 359 17.06 -58.84 0.77
N VAL A 360 16.28 -58.90 -0.31
CA VAL A 360 15.26 -57.96 -0.81
C VAL A 360 13.85 -58.59 -0.69
N CYS A 361 12.80 -57.78 -0.48
CA CYS A 361 11.44 -57.87 -1.08
C CYS A 361 10.47 -56.92 -0.32
N ASN A 362 9.89 -55.89 -0.95
CA ASN A 362 8.65 -55.85 -1.77
C ASN A 362 7.33 -55.85 -0.97
N GLY A 363 6.49 -54.82 -1.21
CA GLY A 363 5.03 -54.98 -1.26
C GLY A 363 4.14 -54.25 -0.24
N GLU A 364 3.48 -53.19 -0.72
CA GLU A 364 2.11 -52.70 -0.41
C GLU A 364 1.74 -51.91 0.87
N GLN A 365 1.30 -50.67 0.59
CA GLN A 365 0.15 -49.91 1.14
C GLN A 365 -0.09 -49.87 2.66
N SER A 366 0.20 -48.70 3.26
CA SER A 366 -0.82 -47.70 3.65
C SER A 366 -0.42 -46.89 4.90
N SER A 367 -0.78 -45.61 4.84
CA SER A 367 -1.22 -44.78 5.98
C SER A 367 -0.20 -44.00 6.84
N LEU A 368 -0.70 -42.81 7.20
CA LEU A 368 -0.31 -41.89 8.29
C LEU A 368 0.87 -40.92 8.09
N ALA A 369 0.43 -39.69 7.80
CA ALA A 369 1.11 -38.42 7.96
C ALA A 369 1.91 -38.29 9.28
N SER A 370 3.11 -37.74 9.13
CA SER A 370 4.01 -37.28 10.18
C SER A 370 3.34 -36.21 11.05
N LYS A 371 3.17 -36.51 12.35
CA LYS A 371 2.80 -35.54 13.39
C LYS A 371 4.07 -35.04 14.10
N PRO A 372 4.14 -33.77 14.52
CA PRO A 372 5.32 -33.24 15.20
C PRO A 372 5.42 -33.78 16.64
N LEU A 373 6.60 -34.27 17.01
CA LEU A 373 6.99 -34.62 18.38
C LEU A 373 7.22 -33.34 19.19
N ILE A 374 6.53 -33.19 20.33
CA ILE A 374 6.80 -32.15 21.32
C ILE A 374 7.67 -32.77 22.42
N ALA A 375 8.89 -32.30 22.59
CA ALA A 375 9.72 -32.63 23.74
C ALA A 375 9.36 -31.71 24.92
N LEU A 376 8.94 -32.27 26.05
CA LEU A 376 8.73 -31.54 27.30
C LEU A 376 9.94 -31.75 28.20
N GLN A 377 10.61 -30.66 28.58
CA GLN A 377 11.71 -30.66 29.53
C GLN A 377 11.15 -30.34 30.92
N PHE A 378 11.30 -31.25 31.88
CA PHE A 378 10.96 -31.00 33.28
C PHE A 378 12.19 -30.50 34.03
N CYS A 379 12.08 -29.34 34.66
CA CYS A 379 13.08 -28.84 35.61
C CYS A 379 12.45 -28.87 37.01
N SER A 380 13.00 -29.68 37.91
CA SER A 380 12.63 -29.64 39.34
C SER A 380 13.59 -28.70 40.05
N ALA A 381 13.04 -27.69 40.75
CA ALA A 381 13.79 -26.81 41.61
C ALA A 381 13.99 -27.50 42.97
N GLY A 382 15.23 -27.90 43.27
CA GLY A 382 15.63 -28.45 44.57
C GLY A 382 17.14 -28.69 44.61
N PRO A 383 17.85 -28.32 45.70
CA PRO A 383 19.29 -28.45 45.76
C PRO A 383 19.67 -29.87 46.18
N ARG A 384 19.96 -30.74 45.20
CA ARG A 384 20.93 -31.87 45.21
C ARG A 384 20.50 -32.96 44.22
N LEU A 385 21.49 -33.42 43.44
CA LEU A 385 21.47 -34.46 42.40
C LEU A 385 20.67 -34.16 41.10
N LYS A 386 21.41 -33.81 40.03
CA LYS A 386 20.93 -33.88 38.65
C LYS A 386 21.00 -35.33 38.16
N SER A 387 19.84 -35.93 37.93
CA SER A 387 19.71 -37.17 37.15
C SER A 387 18.77 -36.88 35.98
N TYR A 388 19.25 -36.97 34.74
CA TYR A 388 18.43 -36.77 33.55
C TYR A 388 17.75 -38.09 33.20
N LEU A 389 16.42 -38.15 33.31
CA LEU A 389 15.63 -39.28 32.80
C LEU A 389 15.02 -38.88 31.46
N PHE A 390 15.45 -39.52 30.37
CA PHE A 390 14.79 -39.42 29.06
C PHE A 390 13.73 -40.52 28.96
N GLY A 391 12.45 -40.15 28.94
CA GLY A 391 11.34 -41.07 28.68
C GLY A 391 10.66 -40.75 27.36
N LEU A 392 10.66 -41.70 26.42
CA LEU A 392 9.85 -41.69 25.20
C LEU A 392 8.44 -42.20 25.52
N VAL A 393 7.38 -41.45 25.21
CA VAL A 393 6.00 -41.92 25.30
C VAL A 393 5.38 -41.95 23.90
N SER A 394 5.16 -43.18 23.39
CA SER A 394 4.39 -43.44 22.17
C SER A 394 2.94 -43.74 22.55
N PHE A 395 1.97 -43.11 21.88
CA PHE A 395 0.55 -43.35 22.11
C PHE A 395 0.03 -44.47 21.19
N CYS A 396 -0.24 -45.65 21.76
CA CYS A 396 -1.12 -46.66 21.15
C CYS A 396 -2.08 -47.24 22.21
N GLY A 397 -3.30 -47.56 21.79
CA GLY A 397 -4.50 -47.61 22.61
C GLY A 397 -4.68 -48.78 23.61
N THR A 398 -5.69 -48.57 24.47
CA THR A 398 -6.53 -49.55 25.21
C THR A 398 -5.84 -50.62 26.08
N SER A 399 -5.76 -50.37 27.39
CA SER A 399 -6.19 -51.27 28.49
C SER A 399 -5.86 -50.65 29.86
N PHE A 400 -6.81 -50.67 30.80
CA PHE A 400 -6.62 -50.21 32.19
C PHE A 400 -6.11 -51.34 33.08
N ARG A 401 -5.13 -51.05 33.95
CA ARG A 401 -4.83 -51.82 35.16
C ARG A 401 -4.54 -50.85 36.31
N ILE A 402 -5.22 -51.08 37.42
CA ILE A 402 -5.13 -50.31 38.67
C ILE A 402 -3.85 -50.68 39.40
N ILE A 403 -3.03 -49.69 39.77
CA ILE A 403 -2.00 -49.79 40.82
C ILE A 403 -2.22 -48.59 41.75
N PRO A 404 -2.28 -48.79 43.08
CA PRO A 404 -2.75 -47.76 44.00
C PRO A 404 -1.62 -46.86 44.51
N GLN A 405 -2.03 -45.63 44.81
CA GLN A 405 -1.51 -44.66 45.80
C GLN A 405 -1.01 -43.35 45.18
N GLY A 406 -1.86 -42.32 45.32
CA GLY A 406 -1.40 -41.02 45.80
C GLY A 406 -0.97 -39.98 44.77
N THR A 407 -1.56 -39.93 43.57
CA THR A 407 -1.45 -38.71 42.73
C THR A 407 -2.73 -38.50 41.93
N THR A 408 -3.47 -37.44 42.23
CA THR A 408 -4.62 -37.00 41.43
C THR A 408 -4.12 -36.46 40.09
N VAL A 409 -4.22 -37.26 39.02
CA VAL A 409 -3.99 -36.79 37.66
C VAL A 409 -5.30 -36.22 37.13
N THR A 410 -5.41 -34.89 37.07
CA THR A 410 -6.51 -34.22 36.38
C THR A 410 -6.31 -34.38 34.87
N VAL A 411 -6.93 -35.40 34.27
CA VAL A 411 -6.97 -35.57 32.82
C VAL A 411 -7.98 -34.60 32.23
N TRP A 412 -7.50 -33.55 31.55
CA TRP A 412 -8.36 -32.68 30.74
C TRP A 412 -8.85 -33.45 29.52
N ARG A 413 -10.09 -33.95 29.57
CA ARG A 413 -10.77 -34.50 28.41
C ARG A 413 -11.18 -33.34 27.50
N PHE A 414 -10.35 -33.00 26.52
CA PHE A 414 -10.77 -32.15 25.41
C PHE A 414 -11.86 -32.89 24.61
N ARG A 415 -13.13 -32.64 24.95
CA ARG A 415 -14.23 -32.93 24.03
C ARG A 415 -14.04 -32.02 22.84
N GLY A 416 -13.77 -32.62 21.68
CA GLY A 416 -13.63 -31.94 20.40
C GLY A 416 -14.80 -31.02 20.12
N LYS A 417 -14.58 -29.73 20.33
CA LYS A 417 -15.14 -28.65 19.54
C LYS A 417 -13.93 -27.85 19.09
N SER A 418 -13.65 -27.90 17.80
CA SER A 418 -12.68 -27.04 17.13
C SER A 418 -13.17 -25.59 17.21
N VAL A 419 -12.97 -24.98 18.38
CA VAL A 419 -13.03 -23.54 18.54
C VAL A 419 -11.63 -23.07 18.20
N MET A 420 -11.48 -22.48 17.01
CA MET A 420 -10.27 -21.72 16.66
C MET A 420 -9.97 -20.78 17.83
N PRO A 421 -8.78 -20.81 18.45
CA PRO A 421 -8.45 -19.85 19.48
C PRO A 421 -8.51 -18.45 18.84
N LEU A 422 -9.43 -17.61 19.33
CA LEU A 422 -9.54 -16.20 18.97
C LEU A 422 -8.28 -15.48 19.47
N CYS A 423 -7.19 -15.55 18.71
CA CYS A 423 -6.07 -14.63 18.84
C CYS A 423 -6.54 -13.24 18.40
N HIS A 424 -6.68 -12.30 19.33
CA HIS A 424 -6.84 -10.87 19.05
C HIS A 424 -5.55 -10.23 18.46
N GLU A 425 -4.77 -10.99 17.69
CA GLU A 425 -3.38 -10.68 17.29
C GLU A 425 -3.19 -10.68 15.75
N CYS A 426 -4.25 -10.51 14.97
CA CYS A 426 -4.14 -10.41 13.51
C CYS A 426 -3.92 -8.97 13.05
N VAL A 427 -2.66 -8.62 12.78
CA VAL A 427 -2.25 -7.34 12.17
C VAL A 427 -2.09 -7.40 10.65
N ASN A 428 -2.29 -8.58 10.06
CA ASN A 428 -2.23 -8.80 8.62
C ASN A 428 -3.65 -8.97 8.06
N PRO A 429 -4.11 -8.10 7.12
CA PRO A 429 -5.46 -8.19 6.56
C PRO A 429 -5.74 -9.52 5.85
N PHE A 430 -4.73 -10.20 5.31
CA PHE A 430 -4.88 -11.46 4.58
C PHE A 430 -5.39 -12.62 5.47
N TYR A 431 -5.32 -12.51 6.80
CA TYR A 431 -5.88 -13.55 7.68
C TYR A 431 -7.40 -13.48 7.79
N CYS A 432 -7.98 -12.29 7.72
CA CYS A 432 -9.40 -12.06 7.99
C CYS A 432 -10.21 -11.67 6.75
N CYS A 433 -9.58 -11.01 5.79
CA CYS A 433 -10.27 -10.44 4.62
C CYS A 433 -10.45 -11.48 3.51
N ASP A 434 -11.53 -11.30 2.78
CA ASP A 434 -11.87 -12.07 1.58
C ASP A 434 -11.11 -11.52 0.35
N ILE A 435 -10.95 -10.19 0.32
CA ILE A 435 -10.30 -9.44 -0.76
C ILE A 435 -9.38 -8.39 -0.14
N VAL A 436 -8.21 -8.20 -0.74
CA VAL A 436 -7.29 -7.14 -0.34
C VAL A 436 -6.88 -6.35 -1.58
N THR A 437 -7.14 -5.05 -1.59
CA THR A 437 -6.69 -4.13 -2.63
C THR A 437 -5.58 -3.23 -2.12
N SER A 438 -4.77 -2.71 -3.04
CA SER A 438 -3.73 -1.76 -2.69
C SER A 438 -3.32 -0.90 -3.88
N THR A 439 -2.76 0.28 -3.60
CA THR A 439 -1.83 0.92 -4.53
C THR A 439 -0.45 0.29 -4.46
N THR A 440 0.34 0.46 -5.52
CA THR A 440 1.72 -0.03 -5.57
C THR A 440 2.79 1.03 -5.29
N HIS A 441 2.45 2.32 -5.17
CA HIS A 441 3.42 3.44 -5.14
C HIS A 441 3.67 4.10 -3.78
N LYS A 442 2.87 3.81 -2.75
CA LYS A 442 2.98 4.46 -1.44
C LYS A 442 4.09 3.84 -0.59
N SER A 443 3.76 3.24 0.55
CA SER A 443 4.74 2.51 1.37
C SER A 443 5.39 1.36 0.61
N LEU A 444 4.69 0.71 -0.34
CA LEU A 444 5.25 -0.34 -1.20
C LEU A 444 6.41 0.14 -2.12
N ARG A 445 6.51 1.45 -2.39
CA ARG A 445 7.61 2.08 -3.13
C ARG A 445 7.82 1.57 -4.57
N GLY A 446 6.74 1.11 -5.21
CA GLY A 446 6.70 0.69 -6.61
C GLY A 446 6.12 1.75 -7.56
N PRO A 447 5.82 1.39 -8.82
CA PRO A 447 5.25 2.31 -9.80
C PRO A 447 3.80 2.70 -9.44
N ARG A 448 3.25 3.74 -10.07
CA ARG A 448 1.85 4.14 -9.86
C ARG A 448 0.88 3.14 -10.53
N GLY A 449 0.24 2.30 -9.73
CA GLY A 449 -0.91 1.48 -10.14
C GLY A 449 -1.65 0.86 -8.97
N GLY A 450 -2.52 -0.11 -9.27
CA GLY A 450 -3.30 -0.89 -8.32
C GLY A 450 -3.00 -2.38 -8.40
N ILE A 451 -3.38 -3.11 -7.35
CA ILE A 451 -3.29 -4.56 -7.27
C ILE A 451 -4.49 -5.09 -6.47
N VAL A 452 -5.04 -6.22 -6.89
CA VAL A 452 -6.17 -6.88 -6.21
C VAL A 452 -5.79 -8.31 -5.88
N PHE A 453 -5.85 -8.67 -4.61
CA PHE A 453 -5.74 -10.04 -4.13
C PHE A 453 -7.12 -10.55 -3.73
N TYR A 454 -7.40 -11.82 -4.00
CA TYR A 454 -8.68 -12.45 -3.69
C TYR A 454 -8.49 -13.90 -3.24
N ARG A 455 -9.33 -14.33 -2.29
CA ARG A 455 -9.39 -15.73 -1.87
C ARG A 455 -9.76 -16.65 -3.04
N LYS A 456 -9.12 -17.82 -3.07
CA LYS A 456 -9.42 -18.96 -3.95
C LYS A 456 -9.65 -20.22 -3.10
N GLY A 457 -10.12 -21.28 -3.75
CA GLY A 457 -10.32 -22.57 -3.10
C GLY A 457 -11.60 -22.66 -2.27
N SER A 458 -11.59 -23.46 -1.20
CA SER A 458 -12.77 -23.74 -0.38
C SER A 458 -13.02 -22.65 0.65
N LYS A 459 -14.28 -22.29 0.85
CA LYS A 459 -14.73 -21.41 1.93
C LYS A 459 -14.63 -22.16 3.27
N PRO A 460 -14.23 -21.49 4.37
CA PRO A 460 -14.32 -22.09 5.69
C PRO A 460 -15.78 -22.44 6.02
N LYS A 461 -16.02 -23.63 6.59
CA LYS A 461 -17.37 -24.05 7.02
C LYS A 461 -17.90 -23.06 8.07
N LYS A 462 -18.93 -22.29 7.73
CA LYS A 462 -19.58 -21.36 8.68
C LYS A 462 -20.29 -22.16 9.78
N ILE A 463 -19.99 -21.86 11.04
CA ILE A 463 -20.74 -22.36 12.21
C ILE A 463 -21.81 -21.30 12.53
N GLY A 464 -23.02 -21.48 12.02
CA GLY A 464 -24.16 -20.62 12.39
C GLY A 464 -25.17 -20.36 11.27
N ILE A 465 -26.44 -20.21 11.68
CA ILE A 465 -27.66 -20.08 10.87
C ILE A 465 -27.87 -18.62 10.40
N LEU A 466 -28.36 -18.43 9.16
CA LEU A 466 -28.86 -17.20 8.49
C LEU A 466 -27.77 -16.20 8.03
N LEU A 467 -27.56 -15.88 6.75
CA LEU A 467 -28.49 -15.68 5.64
C LEU A 467 -27.92 -16.31 4.35
N ASN A 468 -28.73 -17.13 3.68
CA ASN A 468 -28.48 -17.59 2.32
C ASN A 468 -28.51 -16.40 1.36
N GLN A 469 -27.34 -15.81 1.08
CA GLN A 469 -27.10 -14.96 -0.09
C GLN A 469 -25.85 -15.40 -0.86
N GLY A 470 -25.41 -16.64 -0.65
CA GLY A 470 -24.42 -17.30 -1.50
C GLY A 470 -25.11 -18.30 -2.42
N ASP A 471 -24.49 -18.57 -3.56
CA ASP A 471 -24.87 -19.56 -4.59
C ASP A 471 -24.93 -21.03 -4.11
N GLY A 472 -24.83 -21.28 -2.80
CA GLY A 472 -24.72 -22.63 -2.23
C GLY A 472 -23.36 -23.31 -2.46
N SER A 473 -22.40 -22.63 -3.09
CA SER A 473 -21.06 -23.17 -3.38
C SER A 473 -20.12 -23.04 -2.18
N ASP A 474 -19.53 -24.18 -1.81
CA ASP A 474 -18.47 -24.29 -0.81
C ASP A 474 -17.12 -23.70 -1.29
N ARG A 475 -17.05 -23.11 -2.51
CA ARG A 475 -15.82 -22.52 -3.07
C ARG A 475 -15.94 -21.02 -3.27
N TYR A 476 -14.82 -20.31 -3.18
CA TYR A 476 -14.71 -18.90 -3.56
C TYR A 476 -14.82 -18.76 -5.09
N ASP A 477 -15.55 -17.73 -5.54
CA ASP A 477 -15.88 -17.42 -6.93
C ASP A 477 -15.35 -16.04 -7.36
N PHE A 478 -14.39 -15.49 -6.62
CA PHE A 478 -13.89 -14.12 -6.82
C PHE A 478 -12.99 -13.96 -8.04
N GLU A 479 -12.21 -14.99 -8.40
CA GLU A 479 -11.20 -14.91 -9.45
C GLU A 479 -11.78 -14.48 -10.79
N ASP A 480 -12.75 -15.24 -11.32
CA ASP A 480 -13.35 -14.96 -12.62
C ASP A 480 -14.13 -13.65 -12.61
N LYS A 481 -14.85 -13.35 -11.52
CA LYS A 481 -15.63 -12.12 -11.34
C LYS A 481 -14.76 -10.88 -11.34
N ILE A 482 -13.67 -10.89 -10.57
CA ILE A 482 -12.76 -9.74 -10.46
C ILE A 482 -11.94 -9.58 -11.74
N ASN A 483 -11.39 -10.67 -12.29
CA ASN A 483 -10.62 -10.60 -13.53
C ASN A 483 -11.50 -10.08 -14.68
N SER A 484 -12.73 -10.59 -14.81
CA SER A 484 -13.70 -10.13 -15.83
C SER A 484 -14.14 -8.67 -15.63
N ALA A 485 -14.25 -8.23 -14.37
CA ALA A 485 -14.56 -6.84 -14.05
C ALA A 485 -13.41 -5.89 -14.42
N ILE A 486 -12.16 -6.31 -14.23
CA ILE A 486 -10.98 -5.55 -14.65
C ILE A 486 -10.93 -5.48 -16.17
N PHE A 487 -11.01 -6.64 -16.84
CA PHE A 487 -11.08 -6.74 -18.29
C PHE A 487 -12.00 -7.91 -18.67
N PRO A 488 -13.01 -7.72 -19.55
CA PRO A 488 -13.20 -6.57 -20.43
C PRO A 488 -14.12 -5.46 -19.89
N ALA A 489 -14.64 -5.57 -18.66
CA ALA A 489 -15.74 -4.68 -18.25
C ALA A 489 -15.33 -3.22 -18.02
N LEU A 490 -14.13 -2.94 -17.50
CA LEU A 490 -13.71 -1.59 -17.10
C LEU A 490 -12.45 -1.07 -17.80
N GLN A 491 -11.46 -1.93 -18.06
CA GLN A 491 -10.20 -1.56 -18.70
C GLN A 491 -10.04 -2.25 -20.06
N GLY A 492 -9.09 -1.77 -20.88
CA GLY A 492 -8.63 -2.40 -22.13
C GLY A 492 -7.24 -2.99 -21.96
N GLY A 493 -6.31 -2.65 -22.87
CA GLY A 493 -4.91 -3.11 -22.85
C GLY A 493 -4.16 -2.83 -21.53
N PRO A 494 -3.56 -3.84 -20.86
CA PRO A 494 -2.74 -3.64 -19.66
C PRO A 494 -1.49 -2.78 -19.92
N HIS A 495 -1.04 -2.03 -18.90
CA HIS A 495 0.20 -1.24 -18.98
C HIS A 495 1.42 -2.11 -18.66
N ASN A 496 2.00 -2.74 -19.67
CA ASN A 496 3.07 -3.73 -19.51
C ASN A 496 4.37 -3.16 -18.91
N ASN A 497 4.74 -1.93 -19.25
CA ASN A 497 5.85 -1.22 -18.61
C ASN A 497 5.64 -1.02 -17.10
N HIS A 498 4.40 -0.75 -16.68
CA HIS A 498 4.03 -0.68 -15.27
C HIS A 498 4.15 -2.06 -14.59
N ILE A 499 3.61 -3.13 -15.21
CA ILE A 499 3.68 -4.49 -14.66
C ILE A 499 5.13 -4.93 -14.48
N ALA A 500 6.02 -4.61 -15.43
CA ALA A 500 7.45 -4.85 -15.32
C ALA A 500 8.06 -4.13 -14.11
N ALA A 501 7.80 -2.83 -14.00
CA ALA A 501 8.27 -2.00 -12.92
C ALA A 501 7.74 -2.48 -11.55
N LEU A 502 6.50 -2.98 -11.51
CA LEU A 502 5.91 -3.58 -10.32
C LEU A 502 6.61 -4.89 -9.94
N ALA A 503 6.90 -5.76 -10.91
CA ALA A 503 7.64 -6.99 -10.66
C ALA A 503 9.02 -6.73 -10.05
N ILE A 504 9.70 -5.65 -10.47
CA ILE A 504 10.97 -5.19 -9.88
C ILE A 504 10.75 -4.73 -8.43
N ALA A 505 9.75 -3.87 -8.20
CA ALA A 505 9.43 -3.38 -6.86
C ALA A 505 9.09 -4.54 -5.90
N LEU A 506 8.29 -5.51 -6.33
CA LEU A 506 7.93 -6.68 -5.52
C LEU A 506 9.14 -7.57 -5.18
N LYS A 507 10.12 -7.65 -6.07
CA LYS A 507 11.39 -8.31 -5.76
C LYS A 507 12.14 -7.58 -4.65
N GLN A 508 12.17 -6.24 -4.69
CA GLN A 508 12.79 -5.42 -3.65
C GLN A 508 12.04 -5.51 -2.31
N VAL A 509 10.71 -5.55 -2.35
CA VAL A 509 9.86 -5.68 -1.15
C VAL A 509 10.16 -6.96 -0.36
N ALA A 510 10.57 -8.02 -1.05
CA ALA A 510 10.90 -9.31 -0.45
C ALA A 510 12.29 -9.34 0.22
N THR A 511 13.10 -8.27 0.18
CA THR A 511 14.46 -8.28 0.72
C THR A 511 14.53 -7.88 2.21
N PRO A 512 15.57 -8.32 2.95
CA PRO A 512 15.80 -7.90 4.33
C PRO A 512 15.97 -6.39 4.49
N GLU A 513 16.59 -5.72 3.52
CA GLU A 513 16.82 -4.28 3.53
C GLU A 513 15.49 -3.52 3.47
N TYR A 514 14.52 -4.01 2.67
CA TYR A 514 13.20 -3.42 2.62
C TYR A 514 12.44 -3.59 3.95
N LYS A 515 12.61 -4.74 4.61
CA LYS A 515 12.06 -4.95 5.96
C LYS A 515 12.66 -3.96 6.97
N ALA A 516 13.99 -3.77 6.95
CA ALA A 516 14.67 -2.79 7.79
C ALA A 516 14.18 -1.36 7.51
N TYR A 517 14.05 -0.99 6.22
CA TYR A 517 13.45 0.28 5.79
C TYR A 517 12.05 0.48 6.40
N MET A 518 11.18 -0.53 6.34
CA MET A 518 9.82 -0.39 6.86
C MET A 518 9.74 -0.33 8.39
N GLN A 519 10.67 -1.00 9.09
CA GLN A 519 10.84 -0.81 10.53
C GLN A 519 11.27 0.63 10.84
N GLN A 520 12.22 1.17 10.08
CA GLN A 520 12.69 2.55 10.24
C GLN A 520 11.58 3.56 10.00
N VAL A 521 10.73 3.37 8.98
CA VAL A 521 9.58 4.24 8.70
C VAL A 521 8.65 4.34 9.91
N LYS A 522 8.35 3.22 10.57
CA LYS A 522 7.52 3.19 11.79
C LYS A 522 8.20 3.87 12.97
N LYS A 523 9.51 3.61 13.19
CA LYS A 523 10.29 4.28 14.26
C LYS A 523 10.34 5.80 14.05
N ASN A 524 10.59 6.25 12.82
CA ASN A 524 10.61 7.66 12.45
C ASN A 524 9.26 8.33 12.70
N ALA A 525 8.14 7.67 12.37
CA ALA A 525 6.81 8.21 12.65
C ALA A 525 6.55 8.33 14.15
N GLN A 526 7.01 7.37 14.94
CA GLN A 526 6.92 7.41 16.41
C GLN A 526 7.83 8.48 17.02
N ALA A 527 9.04 8.68 16.47
CA ALA A 527 9.96 9.74 16.89
C ALA A 527 9.37 11.13 16.62
N LEU A 528 8.85 11.36 15.40
CA LEU A 528 8.14 12.59 15.05
C LEU A 528 6.93 12.84 15.96
N ALA A 529 6.10 11.82 16.19
CA ALA A 529 4.95 11.93 17.10
C ALA A 529 5.40 12.32 18.51
N SER A 530 6.42 11.63 19.04
CA SER A 530 6.95 11.88 20.38
C SER A 530 7.53 13.29 20.50
N ALA A 531 8.25 13.75 19.48
CA ALA A 531 8.83 15.09 19.41
C ALA A 531 7.74 16.17 19.46
N LEU A 532 6.63 16.02 18.73
CA LEU A 532 5.50 16.95 18.78
C LEU A 532 4.78 16.91 20.14
N LEU A 533 4.55 15.71 20.69
CA LEU A 533 3.89 15.54 21.99
C LEU A 533 4.71 16.13 23.16
N ARG A 534 6.03 15.97 23.16
CA ARG A 534 6.93 16.57 24.17
C ARG A 534 6.85 18.10 24.20
N ARG A 535 6.46 18.72 23.09
CA ARG A 535 6.24 20.17 22.95
C ARG A 535 4.75 20.55 23.10
N HIS A 536 3.96 19.66 23.70
CA HIS A 536 2.54 19.84 24.03
C HIS A 536 1.60 20.06 22.84
N PHE A 537 1.98 19.63 21.64
CA PHE A 537 1.08 19.64 20.49
C PHE A 537 0.11 18.46 20.51
N ARG A 538 -1.12 18.69 20.04
CA ARG A 538 -2.17 17.66 20.01
C ARG A 538 -2.11 16.83 18.73
N LEU A 539 -2.03 15.52 18.87
CA LEU A 539 -2.14 14.57 17.76
C LEU A 539 -3.48 13.84 17.83
N VAL A 540 -4.11 13.57 16.68
CA VAL A 540 -5.33 12.73 16.65
C VAL A 540 -4.96 11.34 17.17
N THR A 541 -5.76 10.79 18.08
CA THR A 541 -5.49 9.57 18.86
C THR A 541 -4.25 9.62 19.77
N GLY A 542 -3.57 10.76 19.90
CA GLY A 542 -2.40 10.92 20.78
C GLY A 542 -1.11 10.23 20.31
N GLY A 543 -1.00 9.82 19.04
CA GLY A 543 0.20 9.17 18.51
C GLY A 543 -0.05 8.41 17.21
N THR A 544 0.81 7.43 16.92
CA THR A 544 0.70 6.59 15.72
C THR A 544 1.22 5.16 15.96
N ASP A 545 0.61 4.20 15.26
CA ASP A 545 1.07 2.81 15.16
C ASP A 545 1.58 2.46 13.74
N ASN A 546 1.57 3.42 12.80
CA ASN A 546 1.96 3.20 11.40
C ASN A 546 2.94 4.29 10.90
N HIS A 547 2.91 4.63 9.61
CA HIS A 547 3.85 5.54 8.94
C HIS A 547 3.42 7.01 8.90
N LEU A 548 2.29 7.36 9.52
CA LEU A 548 1.76 8.72 9.49
C LEU A 548 1.29 9.22 10.86
N VAL A 549 1.29 10.54 11.02
CA VAL A 549 0.71 11.26 12.16
C VAL A 549 -0.30 12.28 11.65
N LEU A 550 -1.33 12.54 12.46
CA LEU A 550 -2.30 13.59 12.20
C LEU A 550 -2.15 14.67 13.27
N TRP A 551 -1.67 15.83 12.87
CA TRP A 551 -1.47 16.95 13.78
C TRP A 551 -2.68 17.88 13.77
N ASP A 552 -3.27 18.10 14.95
CA ASP A 552 -4.33 19.05 15.18
C ASP A 552 -3.76 20.46 15.43
N LEU A 553 -3.97 21.36 14.48
CA LEU A 553 -3.48 22.74 14.51
C LEU A 553 -4.45 23.71 15.18
N ARG A 554 -5.64 23.26 15.60
CA ARG A 554 -6.67 24.14 16.19
C ARG A 554 -6.24 24.68 17.54
N THR A 555 -5.42 23.95 18.28
CA THR A 555 -4.82 24.41 19.53
C THR A 555 -3.88 25.61 19.32
N LEU A 556 -3.47 25.88 18.08
CA LEU A 556 -2.67 27.03 17.67
C LEU A 556 -3.50 28.13 17.00
N GLY A 557 -4.82 27.96 16.91
CA GLY A 557 -5.71 28.87 16.18
C GLY A 557 -5.49 28.89 14.67
N LEU A 558 -4.84 27.86 14.12
CA LEU A 558 -4.47 27.76 12.71
C LEU A 558 -5.45 26.87 11.93
N THR A 559 -5.45 27.04 10.61
CA THR A 559 -6.13 26.12 9.68
C THR A 559 -5.08 25.33 8.91
N GLY A 560 -5.41 24.12 8.47
CA GLY A 560 -4.51 23.34 7.61
C GLY A 560 -4.19 24.06 6.31
N LYS A 561 -5.12 24.86 5.75
CA LYS A 561 -4.92 25.63 4.52
C LYS A 561 -3.83 26.69 4.65
N SER A 562 -3.87 27.50 5.71
CA SER A 562 -2.86 28.55 5.91
C SER A 562 -1.49 27.96 6.23
N TYR A 563 -1.46 26.93 7.08
CA TYR A 563 -0.23 26.26 7.47
C TYR A 563 0.44 25.50 6.31
N GLU A 564 -0.32 24.73 5.53
CA GLU A 564 0.18 24.04 4.33
C GLU A 564 0.85 25.01 3.36
N LYS A 565 0.26 26.20 3.16
CA LYS A 565 0.84 27.20 2.24
C LYS A 565 2.17 27.78 2.73
N VAL A 566 2.33 27.98 4.04
CA VAL A 566 3.62 28.40 4.62
C VAL A 566 4.65 27.30 4.49
N CYS A 567 4.29 26.05 4.76
CA CYS A 567 5.17 24.89 4.60
C CYS A 567 5.66 24.76 3.15
N GLU A 568 4.77 24.88 2.17
CA GLU A 568 5.09 24.87 0.74
C GLU A 568 6.16 25.91 0.39
N LEU A 569 5.99 27.15 0.86
CA LEU A 569 6.97 28.22 0.62
C LEU A 569 8.31 28.01 1.34
N CYS A 570 8.32 27.16 2.37
CA CYS A 570 9.51 26.74 3.10
C CYS A 570 10.12 25.44 2.56
N HIS A 571 9.62 24.90 1.44
CA HIS A 571 10.00 23.60 0.86
C HIS A 571 9.77 22.40 1.79
N ILE A 572 8.70 22.48 2.59
CA ILE A 572 8.17 21.36 3.38
C ILE A 572 6.85 20.94 2.76
N THR A 573 6.83 19.76 2.15
CA THR A 573 5.69 19.28 1.37
C THR A 573 4.82 18.37 2.24
N LEU A 574 3.61 18.80 2.57
CA LEU A 574 2.63 18.03 3.37
C LEU A 574 1.21 18.34 2.91
N ASN A 575 0.20 17.65 3.48
CA ASN A 575 -1.19 17.88 3.08
C ASN A 575 -2.12 18.20 4.26
N LYS A 576 -2.98 19.20 4.08
CA LYS A 576 -4.09 19.49 4.99
C LYS A 576 -5.13 18.38 4.99
N ILE A 577 -5.81 18.23 6.12
CA ILE A 577 -6.91 17.29 6.32
C ILE A 577 -8.01 17.92 7.17
N ALA A 578 -9.20 17.34 7.07
CA ALA A 578 -10.24 17.60 8.04
C ALA A 578 -10.06 16.70 9.27
N ILE A 579 -10.43 17.22 10.44
CA ILE A 579 -10.41 16.53 11.74
C ILE A 579 -11.66 16.87 12.54
N PHE A 580 -12.01 16.03 13.50
CA PHE A 580 -13.10 16.32 14.44
C PHE A 580 -12.67 17.30 15.52
N ASP A 581 -13.55 18.23 15.85
CA ASP A 581 -13.41 19.05 17.05
C ASP A 581 -13.96 18.39 18.32
N ASP A 582 -13.77 19.08 19.45
CA ASP A 582 -14.18 18.55 20.76
C ASP A 582 -15.71 18.41 20.86
N SER A 583 -16.47 19.09 20.00
CA SER A 583 -17.93 18.95 19.84
C SER A 583 -18.34 17.85 18.85
N GLY A 584 -17.38 17.25 18.13
CA GLY A 584 -17.63 16.29 17.06
C GLY A 584 -17.96 16.91 15.70
N THR A 585 -17.68 18.20 15.51
CA THR A 585 -17.83 18.88 14.21
C THR A 585 -16.57 18.72 13.37
N ILE A 586 -16.74 18.51 12.06
CA ILE A 586 -15.61 18.36 11.13
C ILE A 586 -15.05 19.74 10.76
N THR A 587 -13.75 19.93 10.93
CA THR A 587 -13.06 21.20 10.66
C THR A 587 -11.79 20.98 9.85
N PRO A 588 -11.38 21.91 8.95
CA PRO A 588 -10.16 21.81 8.16
C PRO A 588 -8.89 22.18 8.97
N GLY A 589 -8.84 21.76 10.23
CA GLY A 589 -7.87 22.19 11.24
C GLY A 589 -6.66 21.26 11.39
N GLY A 590 -6.48 20.28 10.53
CA GLY A 590 -5.39 19.30 10.66
C GLY A 590 -4.45 19.24 9.47
N VAL A 591 -3.28 18.64 9.70
CA VAL A 591 -2.37 18.18 8.64
C VAL A 591 -2.01 16.73 8.85
N ARG A 592 -1.75 16.04 7.74
CA ARG A 592 -1.26 14.66 7.71
C ARG A 592 0.20 14.68 7.28
N ILE A 593 1.03 14.01 8.07
CA ILE A 593 2.47 13.98 7.91
C ILE A 593 2.88 12.52 7.90
N GLY A 594 3.62 12.07 6.88
CA GLY A 594 4.14 10.71 6.81
C GLY A 594 5.65 10.67 6.60
N THR A 595 6.23 9.53 6.92
CA THR A 595 7.68 9.39 7.06
C THR A 595 8.34 8.60 5.93
N ALA A 596 7.56 7.98 5.05
CA ALA A 596 8.06 7.02 4.06
C ALA A 596 9.07 7.61 3.07
N ALA A 597 8.81 8.80 2.51
CA ALA A 597 9.64 9.42 1.50
C ALA A 597 11.02 9.83 2.06
N MET A 598 11.06 10.61 3.15
CA MET A 598 12.34 10.99 3.76
C MET A 598 13.11 9.79 4.34
N THR A 599 12.42 8.76 4.85
CA THR A 599 13.12 7.53 5.26
C THR A 599 13.77 6.82 4.07
N SER A 600 13.19 6.89 2.86
CA SER A 600 13.81 6.34 1.64
C SER A 600 15.10 7.06 1.24
N ARG A 601 15.29 8.31 1.71
CA ARG A 601 16.51 9.10 1.54
C ARG A 601 17.58 8.82 2.60
N GLY A 602 17.26 8.00 3.60
CA GLY A 602 18.17 7.59 4.68
C GLY A 602 17.91 8.28 6.02
N CYS A 603 16.88 9.11 6.15
CA CYS A 603 16.58 9.77 7.42
C CYS A 603 16.21 8.76 8.53
N VAL A 604 16.71 9.01 9.73
CA VAL A 604 16.48 8.23 10.96
C VAL A 604 15.74 9.06 12.03
N GLU A 605 15.58 8.53 13.24
CA GLU A 605 14.75 9.14 14.28
C GLU A 605 15.18 10.57 14.63
N ALA A 606 16.49 10.81 14.77
CA ALA A 606 17.06 12.12 15.08
C ALA A 606 16.76 13.18 14.00
N ASP A 607 16.75 12.76 12.73
CA ASP A 607 16.41 13.64 11.61
C ASP A 607 14.93 14.03 11.66
N PHE A 608 14.04 13.10 12.04
CA PHE A 608 12.62 13.39 12.23
C PHE A 608 12.35 14.25 13.46
N GLU A 609 13.20 14.22 14.49
CA GLU A 609 13.15 15.21 15.57
C GLU A 609 13.54 16.61 15.09
N SER A 610 14.55 16.72 14.22
CA SER A 610 14.92 17.99 13.56
C SER A 610 13.80 18.50 12.64
N MET A 611 13.15 17.60 11.88
CA MET A 611 11.99 17.96 11.05
C MET A 611 10.81 18.45 11.90
N ALA A 612 10.62 17.90 13.11
CA ALA A 612 9.60 18.41 14.03
C ALA A 612 9.86 19.89 14.36
N GLU A 613 11.11 20.31 14.55
CA GLU A 613 11.46 21.71 14.79
C GLU A 613 11.17 22.61 13.58
N PHE A 614 11.45 22.15 12.36
CA PHE A 614 11.09 22.90 11.15
C PHE A 614 9.58 23.08 11.01
N LEU A 615 8.81 22.01 11.28
CA LEU A 615 7.34 22.04 11.28
C LEU A 615 6.78 23.02 12.31
N ILE A 616 7.38 23.08 13.50
CA ILE A 616 6.99 24.02 14.57
C ILE A 616 7.35 25.45 14.20
N ARG A 617 8.54 25.69 13.63
CA ARG A 617 8.93 27.01 13.14
C ARG A 617 7.98 27.50 12.05
N ALA A 618 7.59 26.65 11.11
CA ALA A 618 6.56 26.97 10.10
C ALA A 618 5.21 27.34 10.75
N ALA A 619 4.84 26.69 11.86
CA ALA A 619 3.60 26.98 12.57
C ALA A 619 3.66 28.35 13.24
N GLN A 620 4.80 28.69 13.86
CA GLN A 620 5.04 30.01 14.44
C GLN A 620 4.97 31.12 13.38
N ILE A 621 5.60 30.93 12.22
CA ILE A 621 5.51 31.86 11.08
C ILE A 621 4.06 32.05 10.66
N THR A 622 3.32 30.94 10.51
CA THR A 622 1.88 30.97 10.16
C THR A 622 1.08 31.78 11.18
N SER A 623 1.30 31.56 12.49
CA SER A 623 0.63 32.31 13.56
C SER A 623 0.97 33.79 13.54
N THR A 624 2.23 34.16 13.30
CA THR A 624 2.66 35.57 13.19
C THR A 624 2.01 36.26 12.00
N VAL A 625 2.08 35.67 10.81
CA VAL A 625 1.44 36.24 9.61
C VAL A 625 -0.07 36.38 9.77
N GLN A 626 -0.72 35.37 10.39
CA GLN A 626 -2.16 35.42 10.65
C GLN A 626 -2.53 36.52 11.67
N ARG A 627 -1.67 36.78 12.67
CA ARG A 627 -1.87 37.86 13.64
C ARG A 627 -1.71 39.25 13.00
N GLU A 628 -0.76 39.42 12.09
CA GLU A 628 -0.44 40.70 11.46
C GLU A 628 -1.43 41.08 10.35
N HIS A 629 -1.83 40.11 9.52
CA HIS A 629 -2.66 40.37 8.33
C HIS A 629 -4.10 39.87 8.45
N GLY A 630 -4.43 39.14 9.52
CA GLY A 630 -5.71 38.47 9.67
C GLY A 630 -5.90 37.31 8.67
N LYS A 631 -7.10 36.69 8.69
CA LYS A 631 -7.40 35.52 7.85
C LYS A 631 -7.66 35.88 6.38
N LEU A 632 -8.24 37.05 6.10
CA LEU A 632 -8.64 37.48 4.76
C LEU A 632 -7.44 37.93 3.90
N ALA A 633 -6.50 38.67 4.49
CA ALA A 633 -5.31 39.16 3.81
C ALA A 633 -4.06 38.30 4.09
N PHE A 634 -4.24 37.06 4.59
CA PHE A 634 -3.14 36.16 4.98
C PHE A 634 -2.10 35.98 3.87
N LEU A 635 -2.53 35.83 2.61
CA LEU A 635 -1.62 35.65 1.48
C LEU A 635 -0.70 36.85 1.24
N ASN A 636 -1.13 38.06 1.60
CA ASN A 636 -0.33 39.27 1.40
C ASN A 636 0.93 39.24 2.28
N GLY A 637 0.80 38.75 3.52
CA GLY A 637 1.93 38.64 4.47
C GLY A 637 2.94 37.52 4.18
N LEU A 638 2.68 36.69 3.16
CA LEU A 638 3.63 35.66 2.71
C LEU A 638 4.66 36.20 1.72
N HIS A 639 4.35 37.29 1.02
CA HIS A 639 5.23 37.86 0.00
C HIS A 639 6.46 38.49 0.65
N ASN A 640 7.65 38.12 0.19
CA ASN A 640 8.94 38.63 0.69
C ASN A 640 9.13 38.49 2.22
N ASN A 641 8.47 37.51 2.84
CA ASN A 641 8.60 37.26 4.27
C ASN A 641 9.98 36.68 4.59
N LYS A 642 10.78 37.39 5.38
CA LYS A 642 12.16 37.01 5.70
C LYS A 642 12.26 35.69 6.46
N ASP A 643 11.31 35.41 7.38
CA ASP A 643 11.30 34.16 8.15
C ASP A 643 11.06 32.94 7.25
N ILE A 644 10.21 33.08 6.22
CA ILE A 644 9.98 32.03 5.21
C ILE A 644 11.26 31.77 4.43
N VAL A 645 11.95 32.82 3.98
CA VAL A 645 13.21 32.69 3.23
C VAL A 645 14.28 32.02 4.08
N GLU A 646 14.42 32.42 5.35
CA GLU A 646 15.39 31.81 6.27
C GLU A 646 15.07 30.33 6.53
N LEU A 647 13.81 30.01 6.85
CA LEU A 647 13.40 28.62 7.09
C LEU A 647 13.60 27.75 5.85
N ARG A 648 13.23 28.25 4.67
CA ARG A 648 13.47 27.57 3.39
C ARG A 648 14.95 27.24 3.21
N THR A 649 15.85 28.20 3.39
CA THR A 649 17.30 27.96 3.24
C THR A 649 17.79 26.87 4.21
N ARG A 650 17.30 26.87 5.45
CA ARG A 650 17.65 25.83 6.43
C ARG A 650 17.10 24.46 6.05
N VAL A 651 15.88 24.41 5.52
CA VAL A 651 15.24 23.18 5.01
C VAL A 651 16.02 22.62 3.82
N GLU A 652 16.39 23.46 2.85
CA GLU A 652 17.18 23.03 1.69
C GLU A 652 18.53 22.48 2.14
N ASN A 653 19.27 23.22 2.97
CA ASN A 653 20.57 22.78 3.49
C ASN A 653 20.49 21.48 4.29
N PHE A 654 19.38 21.22 4.96
CA PHE A 654 19.14 19.97 5.67
C PHE A 654 18.83 18.84 4.68
N ALA A 655 17.90 19.05 3.75
CA ALA A 655 17.45 18.02 2.81
C ALA A 655 18.56 17.55 1.86
N THR A 656 19.43 18.46 1.40
CA THR A 656 20.52 18.12 0.46
C THR A 656 21.65 17.29 1.08
N GLN A 657 21.61 17.00 2.38
CA GLN A 657 22.57 16.10 3.03
C GLN A 657 22.24 14.62 2.82
N PHE A 658 21.02 14.31 2.36
CA PHE A 658 20.51 12.95 2.23
C PHE A 658 20.46 12.50 0.78
N ALA A 659 20.72 11.22 0.56
CA ALA A 659 20.68 10.58 -0.74
C ALA A 659 19.31 10.72 -1.43
N MET A 660 19.30 10.62 -2.76
CA MET A 660 18.09 10.70 -3.57
C MET A 660 17.93 9.46 -4.45
N PRO A 661 16.95 8.57 -4.15
CA PRO A 661 16.72 7.40 -4.99
C PRO A 661 16.22 7.80 -6.40
N GLY A 662 16.76 7.12 -7.42
CA GLY A 662 16.22 7.17 -8.79
C GLY A 662 17.08 7.94 -9.79
N PHE A 663 17.89 8.89 -9.35
CA PHE A 663 18.82 9.65 -10.18
C PHE A 663 20.09 10.00 -9.42
N ASP A 664 21.17 10.19 -10.15
CA ASP A 664 22.46 10.62 -9.61
C ASP A 664 22.44 12.15 -9.39
N GLU A 665 23.19 12.63 -8.39
CA GLU A 665 23.31 14.06 -8.04
C GLU A 665 23.95 14.93 -9.12
#